data_AF-A0A413R6K6-F1
#
_entry.id   AF-A0A413R6K6-F1
#
_cell.length_a   1.000
_cell.length_b   1.000
_cell.length_c   1.000
_cell.angle_alpha   90.00
_cell.angle_beta   90.00
_cell.angle_gamma   90.00
#
_symmetry.space_group_name_H-M   'P 1'
#
loop_
_entity.id
_entity.type
_entity.pdbx_description
1 polymer ?
#
loop_
_entity_poly.entity_id
_entity_poly.type
_entity_poly.pdbx_seq_one_letter_code
_entity_poly.pdbx_strand_id
1 'polypeptide(L)'
;MQIKSGSIKSLAFIPLLLLFTYFAPLPTQSFAIDSDAAAESPGVRDGFVCSENGDLKYYSPETGAMATSCWYFDNSTGWYYFESDGAAATGWRYLAGDWYYFDSQHVMASGRVQVDGQWYFLGSPGGRNDGKMQHSGWFYDSVSNTWGYASPTGCLLIGWQMISGTWYYLDANGVMQVGWINDSGVWYYAGASGAMVTGWVKVEDAWYYLNPSGAMRRGWLYSCGNWYWLDEISGAMATGLFVCGSNQYIFDAYGSMAASRWVSFDGKWYFADASGALHAGWLRQGNTWYYLDPVTRAMATGLVNDNGHAYVCGSSGGMISGWAFVGDHWYYAGDGGALLRDKWLQIGGKWYYFDSASCEMKTGLFDVGEKRYFALNSGAIAISDWVLFETGCAWASASGVLSETFSQSLSGAPMLAHAGSLPGPVRIGDSIFFVDLNGEINTHSGWISCPINSNDKTDISSDSYFADDKGVLATGWRLVDGSWYWLDPSSFRMKRGWLYQSGAWYWLQDSGAMFENGWLVVDGAEAYFSKSGVWVNPSGSVLGVSRRDLLRWLTSHEDDGYYRGTRYDSRLNIDTCMFPNGSPRWDGLTGMNCGGFVSHAYRSVGGDLSPIAIEQNHSPWSGGPGRGSYLNAYRWYGYAIDSHANITSFNSVEELLRSGLARKGDLVFFNPYNPYVDDCHIGFFWGNTSSENLFWHSDGFGNRISGLTSPGYSKVYLIR
;
A
#
# COMPACT_ATOMS: atom_id res chain seq x y z
N MET A 1 33.75 33.02 14.01
CA MET A 1 32.66 34.02 14.04
C MET A 1 31.36 33.24 14.18
N GLN A 2 30.50 33.34 15.18
CA GLN A 2 30.38 34.16 16.39
C GLN A 2 29.96 33.22 17.54
N ILE A 3 30.50 33.46 18.73
CA ILE A 3 30.12 32.85 20.01
C ILE A 3 29.51 33.98 20.86
N LYS A 4 28.40 33.71 21.57
CA LYS A 4 27.91 34.42 22.79
C LYS A 4 26.83 33.52 23.45
N SER A 5 27.08 32.89 24.61
CA SER A 5 26.95 33.39 26.00
C SER A 5 25.49 33.55 26.47
N GLY A 6 24.98 33.05 27.59
CA GLY A 6 25.53 32.28 28.73
C GLY A 6 24.49 32.20 29.88
N SER A 7 24.81 31.43 30.95
CA SER A 7 24.29 31.44 32.37
C SER A 7 24.11 30.00 32.89
N ILE A 8 25.09 29.33 33.51
CA ILE A 8 25.60 29.35 34.92
C ILE A 8 24.56 29.08 36.03
N LYS A 9 24.73 27.91 36.69
CA LYS A 9 24.71 27.55 38.13
C LYS A 9 24.32 26.05 38.21
N SER A 10 24.88 25.15 39.01
CA SER A 10 25.99 25.11 39.96
C SER A 10 26.31 23.62 40.23
N LEU A 11 27.51 23.37 40.75
CA LEU A 11 28.18 22.07 40.94
C LEU A 11 27.36 20.94 41.59
N ALA A 12 27.50 19.75 41.01
CA ALA A 12 27.25 18.46 41.67
C ALA A 12 28.51 18.04 42.45
N PHE A 13 28.34 17.67 43.73
CA PHE A 13 29.39 17.05 44.54
C PHE A 13 29.01 15.59 44.82
N ILE A 14 29.94 14.71 44.46
CA ILE A 14 29.97 13.27 44.77
C ILE A 14 30.48 13.10 46.20
N PRO A 15 29.91 12.25 47.07
CA PRO A 15 30.58 11.87 48.30
C PRO A 15 31.53 10.69 48.02
N LEU A 16 32.82 10.97 48.18
CA LEU A 16 33.90 10.01 48.24
C LEU A 16 33.90 9.35 49.63
N LEU A 17 33.90 8.02 49.62
CA LEU A 17 34.08 7.14 50.76
C LEU A 17 35.47 7.38 51.39
N LEU A 18 35.53 7.74 52.67
CA LEU A 18 36.77 7.73 53.46
C LEU A 18 36.49 7.15 54.85
N LEU A 19 37.01 5.95 55.07
CA LEU A 19 37.27 5.38 56.39
C LEU A 19 38.16 6.35 57.18
N PHE A 20 37.76 6.67 58.42
CA PHE A 20 38.72 6.92 59.48
C PHE A 20 38.17 6.37 60.80
N THR A 21 38.76 5.27 61.23
CA THR A 21 38.92 4.89 62.62
C THR A 21 39.84 5.89 63.30
N TYR A 22 39.40 6.57 64.35
CA TYR A 22 40.29 7.11 65.39
C TYR A 22 39.49 7.28 66.69
N PHE A 23 39.65 6.32 67.60
CA PHE A 23 39.54 6.59 69.03
C PHE A 23 40.79 7.37 69.43
N ALA A 24 40.62 8.61 69.88
CA ALA A 24 41.61 9.31 70.67
C ALA A 24 40.93 9.66 72.00
N PRO A 25 41.42 9.15 73.15
CA PRO A 25 40.93 9.59 74.44
C PRO A 25 41.51 10.99 74.71
N LEU A 26 40.64 11.95 75.03
CA LEU A 26 41.06 13.20 75.66
C LEU A 26 41.38 12.95 77.14
N PRO A 27 42.32 13.71 77.71
CA PRO A 27 43.12 13.28 78.85
C PRO A 27 42.31 13.21 80.14
N THR A 28 42.51 12.13 80.88
CA THR A 28 42.31 12.10 82.32
C THR A 28 43.23 13.14 82.97
N GLN A 29 42.69 14.30 83.32
CA GLN A 29 43.27 15.09 84.41
C GLN A 29 42.80 14.45 85.71
N SER A 30 43.63 13.57 86.24
CA SER A 30 43.61 13.22 87.66
C SER A 30 44.06 14.45 88.44
N PHE A 31 43.15 15.09 89.17
CA PHE A 31 43.58 15.93 90.28
C PHE A 31 44.05 15.00 91.39
N ALA A 32 45.37 14.87 91.53
CA ALA A 32 45.96 14.41 92.77
C ALA A 32 45.64 15.46 93.83
N ILE A 33 44.85 15.08 94.83
CA ILE A 33 44.70 15.88 96.05
C ILE A 33 45.86 15.45 96.95
N ASP A 34 46.82 16.35 97.11
CA ASP A 34 47.90 16.22 98.08
C ASP A 34 47.31 16.06 99.48
N SER A 35 47.70 14.99 100.15
CA SER A 35 47.47 14.78 101.57
C SER A 35 48.55 15.52 102.35
N ASP A 36 48.25 16.72 102.82
CA ASP A 36 49.03 17.33 103.89
C ASP A 36 48.11 17.81 105.01
N ALA A 37 48.23 17.10 106.13
CA ALA A 37 47.61 17.45 107.40
C ALA A 37 48.47 18.51 108.11
N ALA A 38 47.94 19.71 108.27
CA ALA A 38 48.40 20.67 109.25
C ALA A 38 47.19 21.28 109.95
N ALA A 39 47.10 21.06 111.26
CA ALA A 39 46.15 21.72 112.14
C ALA A 39 46.68 23.12 112.51
N GLU A 40 45.88 24.18 112.28
CA GLU A 40 45.61 25.28 113.22
C GLU A 40 44.70 26.38 112.62
N SER A 41 43.77 26.88 113.46
CA SER A 41 42.77 27.96 113.29
C SER A 41 41.54 27.67 112.41
N PRO A 42 40.30 28.10 112.81
CA PRO A 42 39.10 27.92 112.00
C PRO A 42 39.13 28.89 110.82
N GLY A 43 39.93 28.54 109.81
CA GLY A 43 40.00 29.26 108.54
C GLY A 43 38.64 29.23 107.87
N VAL A 44 38.18 30.40 107.44
CA VAL A 44 36.93 30.59 106.69
C VAL A 44 36.97 29.62 105.51
N ARG A 45 36.08 28.61 105.52
CA ARG A 45 35.85 27.79 104.33
C ARG A 45 35.29 28.74 103.29
N ASP A 46 35.91 28.84 102.11
CA ASP A 46 35.44 29.63 100.99
C ASP A 46 35.40 28.79 99.71
N GLY A 47 34.45 29.09 98.83
CA GLY A 47 34.25 28.35 97.59
C GLY A 47 33.69 26.93 97.78
N PHE A 48 33.91 26.09 96.77
CA PHE A 48 33.49 24.68 96.78
C PHE A 48 34.43 23.83 97.64
N VAL A 49 33.88 23.13 98.63
CA VAL A 49 34.63 22.30 99.57
C VAL A 49 33.98 20.92 99.66
N CYS A 50 34.75 19.86 99.41
CA CYS A 50 34.32 18.49 99.71
C CYS A 50 34.51 18.21 101.20
N SER A 51 33.45 17.80 101.87
CA SER A 51 33.49 17.38 103.27
C SER A 51 34.13 15.99 103.44
N GLU A 52 34.53 15.65 104.67
CA GLU A 52 35.15 14.35 105.01
C GLU A 52 34.28 13.12 104.63
N ASN A 53 32.97 13.33 104.50
CA ASN A 53 32.00 12.30 104.11
C ASN A 53 31.77 12.22 102.59
N GLY A 54 32.46 13.06 101.80
CA GLY A 54 32.35 13.10 100.34
C GLY A 54 31.34 14.11 99.79
N ASP A 55 30.56 14.80 100.62
CA ASP A 55 29.57 15.78 100.15
C ASP A 55 30.24 17.07 99.67
N LEU A 56 29.88 17.53 98.48
CA LEU A 56 30.25 18.84 97.96
C LEU A 56 29.42 19.94 98.63
N LYS A 57 30.05 20.94 99.24
CA LYS A 57 29.41 22.11 99.87
C LYS A 57 29.98 23.40 99.30
N TYR A 58 29.25 24.51 99.45
CA TYR A 58 29.74 25.84 99.06
C TYR A 58 29.63 26.83 100.21
N TYR A 59 30.69 27.62 100.40
CA TYR A 59 30.75 28.69 101.38
C TYR A 59 31.07 30.01 100.67
N SER A 60 30.31 31.06 100.96
CA SER A 60 30.51 32.38 100.36
C SER A 60 31.90 32.93 100.72
N PRO A 61 32.76 33.25 99.74
CA PRO A 61 34.07 33.85 100.02
C PRO A 61 34.00 35.21 100.73
N GLU A 62 32.88 35.91 100.59
CA GLU A 62 32.67 37.25 101.18
C GLU A 62 32.21 37.20 102.64
N THR A 63 31.47 36.15 103.03
CA THR A 63 30.80 36.10 104.34
C THR A 63 31.14 34.85 105.16
N GLY A 64 31.75 33.84 104.54
CA GLY A 64 31.97 32.50 105.13
C GLY A 64 30.68 31.70 105.34
N ALA A 65 29.52 32.21 104.92
CA ALA A 65 28.24 31.55 105.12
C ALA A 65 28.07 30.35 104.17
N MET A 66 27.62 29.22 104.71
CA MET A 66 27.32 28.02 103.95
C MET A 66 26.02 28.18 103.17
N ALA A 67 26.04 27.86 101.88
CA ALA A 67 24.83 27.78 101.06
C ALA A 67 23.95 26.62 101.57
N THR A 68 22.69 26.93 101.92
CA THR A 68 21.70 25.95 102.39
C THR A 68 20.32 26.31 101.83
N SER A 69 19.59 25.29 101.36
CA SER A 69 18.27 25.42 100.72
C SER A 69 18.20 26.54 99.66
N CYS A 70 19.26 26.69 98.86
CA CYS A 70 19.37 27.78 97.90
C CYS A 70 20.06 27.36 96.59
N TRP A 71 19.77 28.12 95.54
CA TRP A 71 20.42 28.01 94.24
C TRP A 71 21.71 28.85 94.21
N TYR A 72 22.74 28.32 93.57
CA TYR A 72 23.99 29.03 93.30
C TYR A 72 24.35 28.87 91.82
N PHE A 73 24.72 29.96 91.16
CA PHE A 73 25.20 29.93 89.78
C PHE A 73 26.71 30.15 89.75
N ASP A 74 27.42 29.15 89.27
CA ASP A 74 28.83 29.26 88.95
C ASP A 74 29.01 29.60 87.47
N ASN A 75 29.75 30.66 87.17
CA ASN A 75 29.95 31.11 85.78
C ASN A 75 30.72 30.10 84.91
N SER A 76 31.45 29.16 85.51
CA SER A 76 32.29 28.20 84.77
C SER A 76 31.59 26.85 84.55
N THR A 77 30.67 26.46 85.43
CA THR A 77 30.06 25.13 85.45
C THR A 77 28.54 25.13 85.35
N GLY A 78 27.86 26.10 85.96
CA GLY A 78 26.40 26.25 85.86
C GLY A 78 25.68 26.32 87.21
N TRP A 79 24.41 25.91 87.22
CA TRP A 79 23.56 25.99 88.42
C TRP A 79 23.75 24.79 89.34
N TYR A 80 23.85 25.08 90.64
CA TYR A 80 23.85 24.12 91.75
C TYR A 80 22.67 24.42 92.68
N TYR A 81 22.18 23.39 93.37
CA TYR A 81 21.25 23.55 94.48
C TYR A 81 21.85 22.90 95.73
N PHE A 82 21.92 23.65 96.82
CA PHE A 82 22.39 23.15 98.11
C PHE A 82 21.19 22.83 98.99
N GLU A 83 21.15 21.61 99.52
CA GLU A 83 20.07 21.10 100.37
C GLU A 83 20.10 21.77 101.76
N SER A 84 19.16 21.44 102.65
CA SER A 84 19.06 22.05 103.99
C SER A 84 20.28 21.80 104.89
N ASP A 85 21.06 20.75 104.61
CA ASP A 85 22.31 20.42 105.30
C ASP A 85 23.57 20.98 104.59
N GLY A 86 23.35 21.71 103.48
CA GLY A 86 24.38 22.34 102.66
C GLY A 86 25.11 21.41 101.70
N ALA A 87 24.67 20.16 101.53
CA ALA A 87 25.20 19.27 100.49
C ALA A 87 24.63 19.65 99.11
N ALA A 88 25.45 19.59 98.07
CA ALA A 88 25.04 19.84 96.70
C ALA A 88 24.19 18.66 96.18
N ALA A 89 23.02 18.98 95.62
CA ALA A 89 22.08 17.99 95.09
C ALA A 89 22.68 17.14 93.94
N THR A 90 22.25 15.88 93.87
CA THR A 90 22.52 14.94 92.77
C THR A 90 21.27 14.15 92.42
N GLY A 91 21.08 13.84 91.14
CA GLY A 91 19.90 13.16 90.61
C GLY A 91 18.65 14.04 90.61
N TRP A 92 17.47 13.41 90.59
CA TRP A 92 16.17 14.10 90.55
C TRP A 92 15.81 14.79 91.87
N ARG A 93 15.36 16.04 91.80
CA ARG A 93 14.83 16.81 92.95
C ARG A 93 13.59 17.58 92.57
N TYR A 94 12.59 17.56 93.46
CA TYR A 94 11.36 18.33 93.32
C TYR A 94 11.47 19.62 94.12
N LEU A 95 11.60 20.75 93.44
CA LEU A 95 11.91 22.05 94.02
C LEU A 95 10.89 23.09 93.56
N ALA A 96 10.27 23.79 94.52
CA ALA A 96 9.36 24.91 94.26
C ALA A 96 8.24 24.63 93.21
N GLY A 97 7.78 23.38 93.11
CA GLY A 97 6.70 22.98 92.21
C GLY A 97 7.15 22.21 90.96
N ASP A 98 8.45 22.16 90.65
CA ASP A 98 9.01 21.59 89.43
C ASP A 98 10.09 20.53 89.72
N TRP A 99 10.29 19.59 88.79
CA TRP A 99 11.38 18.62 88.85
C TRP A 99 12.65 19.16 88.18
N TYR A 100 13.79 18.94 88.81
CA TYR A 100 15.13 19.28 88.32
C TYR A 100 16.01 18.02 88.39
N TYR A 101 17.02 17.94 87.54
CA TYR A 101 18.02 16.87 87.59
C TYR A 101 19.42 17.47 87.73
N PHE A 102 20.19 16.95 88.67
CA PHE A 102 21.60 17.30 88.86
C PHE A 102 22.48 16.11 88.47
N ASP A 103 23.49 16.36 87.64
CA ASP A 103 24.38 15.30 87.15
C ASP A 103 25.34 14.79 88.25
N SER A 104 26.24 13.88 87.88
CA SER A 104 27.25 13.34 88.81
C SER A 104 28.30 14.37 89.25
N GLN A 105 28.33 15.56 88.65
CA GLN A 105 29.15 16.70 89.04
C GLN A 105 28.36 17.74 89.84
N HIS A 106 27.12 17.41 90.26
CA HIS A 106 26.18 18.25 91.00
C HIS A 106 25.65 19.46 90.21
N VAL A 107 25.87 19.51 88.89
CA VAL A 107 25.40 20.60 88.03
C VAL A 107 24.00 20.30 87.53
N MET A 108 23.13 21.30 87.55
CA MET A 108 21.77 21.21 87.01
C MET A 108 21.81 20.97 85.50
N ALA A 109 21.22 19.87 85.06
CA ALA A 109 21.04 19.57 83.65
C ALA A 109 19.97 20.49 83.03
N SER A 110 20.13 20.79 81.75
CA SER A 110 19.17 21.58 80.96
C SER A 110 19.08 21.04 79.53
N GLY A 111 17.98 21.34 78.83
CA GLY A 111 17.71 20.82 77.50
C GLY A 111 17.34 19.33 77.52
N ARG A 112 17.61 18.61 76.43
CA ARG A 112 17.33 17.16 76.33
C ARG A 112 18.41 16.37 77.05
N VAL A 113 18.03 15.63 78.09
CA VAL A 113 18.93 14.79 78.88
C VAL A 113 18.42 13.35 78.91
N GLN A 114 19.35 12.40 78.83
CA GLN A 114 19.03 10.98 79.00
C GLN A 114 19.38 10.55 80.42
N VAL A 115 18.40 10.04 81.16
CA VAL A 115 18.55 9.53 82.52
C VAL A 115 17.98 8.11 82.56
N ASP A 116 18.80 7.14 82.98
CA ASP A 116 18.43 5.71 83.05
C ASP A 116 17.82 5.16 81.74
N GLY A 117 18.34 5.62 80.60
CA GLY A 117 17.88 5.21 79.26
C GLY A 117 16.58 5.88 78.78
N GLN A 118 15.98 6.76 79.58
CA GLN A 118 14.79 7.56 79.21
C GLN A 118 15.20 9.01 78.92
N TRP A 119 14.61 9.60 77.88
CA TRP A 119 14.83 11.01 77.57
C TRP A 119 13.89 11.90 78.37
N TYR A 120 14.40 13.05 78.81
CA TYR A 120 13.64 14.12 79.47
C TYR A 120 14.03 15.46 78.85
N PHE A 121 13.14 16.46 78.93
CA PHE A 121 13.47 17.84 78.58
C PHE A 121 13.43 18.70 79.84
N LEU A 122 14.55 19.33 80.16
CA LEU A 122 14.74 20.19 81.34
C LEU A 122 14.85 21.64 80.88
N GLY A 123 13.70 22.30 80.80
CA GLY A 123 13.54 23.69 80.44
C GLY A 123 12.08 24.05 80.26
N SER A 124 11.71 25.29 80.57
CA SER A 124 10.35 25.78 80.34
C SER A 124 10.00 25.83 78.83
N PRO A 125 8.73 25.58 78.46
CA PRO A 125 8.23 25.77 77.10
C PRO A 125 8.61 27.15 76.53
N GLY A 126 9.12 27.18 75.29
CA GLY A 126 9.69 28.39 74.69
C GLY A 126 11.21 28.52 74.84
N GLY A 127 11.87 27.44 75.30
CA GLY A 127 13.32 27.21 75.25
C GLY A 127 14.16 28.04 76.22
N ARG A 128 13.65 28.21 77.44
CA ARG A 128 14.48 28.63 78.57
C ARG A 128 15.15 27.40 79.16
N ASN A 129 16.49 27.36 79.18
CA ASN A 129 17.28 26.32 79.84
C ASN A 129 17.30 26.51 81.38
N ASP A 130 16.12 26.69 81.98
CA ASP A 130 15.94 26.93 83.41
C ASP A 130 15.85 25.63 84.23
N GLY A 131 16.09 24.48 83.60
CA GLY A 131 16.20 23.17 84.25
C GLY A 131 14.88 22.52 84.67
N LYS A 132 13.75 23.19 84.47
CA LYS A 132 12.43 22.66 84.85
C LYS A 132 11.99 21.53 83.93
N MET A 133 11.69 20.36 84.50
CA MET A 133 11.26 19.22 83.71
C MET A 133 9.91 19.48 83.05
N GLN A 134 9.89 19.44 81.72
CA GLN A 134 8.65 19.41 80.97
C GLN A 134 7.93 18.08 81.25
N HIS A 135 6.69 18.17 81.69
CA HIS A 135 5.82 17.02 81.91
C HIS A 135 4.51 17.21 81.14
N SER A 136 4.09 16.15 80.45
CA SER A 136 2.87 16.10 79.63
C SER A 136 2.83 17.04 78.41
N GLY A 137 2.40 16.48 77.27
CA GLY A 137 2.01 17.25 76.10
C GLY A 137 3.16 17.72 75.21
N TRP A 138 2.80 18.49 74.20
CA TRP A 138 3.72 19.09 73.24
C TRP A 138 4.53 20.22 73.87
N PHE A 139 5.82 20.26 73.56
CA PHE A 139 6.69 21.38 73.89
C PHE A 139 7.60 21.73 72.72
N TYR A 140 8.03 22.99 72.68
CA TYR A 140 8.94 23.52 71.69
C TYR A 140 10.28 23.88 72.33
N ASP A 141 11.33 23.28 71.82
CA ASP A 141 12.72 23.56 72.16
C ASP A 141 13.27 24.62 71.20
N SER A 142 13.39 25.86 71.67
CA SER A 142 13.90 26.96 70.85
C SER A 142 15.40 26.92 70.62
N VAL A 143 16.14 26.11 71.38
CA VAL A 143 17.60 25.96 71.21
C VAL A 143 17.87 25.12 69.97
N SER A 144 17.15 24.00 69.82
CA SER A 144 17.26 23.12 68.65
C SER A 144 16.26 23.44 67.53
N ASN A 145 15.30 24.36 67.77
CA ASN A 145 14.19 24.67 66.86
C ASN A 145 13.37 23.41 66.52
N THR A 146 13.05 22.61 67.54
CA THR A 146 12.34 21.32 67.40
C THR A 146 11.15 21.18 68.34
N TRP A 147 10.22 20.31 67.96
CA TRP A 147 9.11 19.89 68.81
C TRP A 147 9.38 18.54 69.47
N GLY A 148 8.83 18.31 70.65
CA GLY A 148 8.79 17.01 71.31
C GLY A 148 7.49 16.82 72.08
N TYR A 149 7.27 15.61 72.58
CA TYR A 149 6.10 15.28 73.40
C TYR A 149 6.52 14.58 74.69
N ALA A 150 6.17 15.16 75.83
CA ALA A 150 6.43 14.57 77.13
C ALA A 150 5.22 13.74 77.61
N SER A 151 5.46 12.58 78.19
CA SER A 151 4.44 11.81 78.90
C SER A 151 4.06 12.53 80.21
N PRO A 152 2.97 12.14 80.90
CA PRO A 152 2.65 12.65 82.23
C PRO A 152 3.75 12.45 83.28
N THR A 153 4.69 11.51 83.06
CA THR A 153 5.83 11.26 83.95
C THR A 153 7.08 12.03 83.55
N GLY A 154 7.03 12.85 82.50
CA GLY A 154 8.17 13.64 82.00
C GLY A 154 9.03 12.94 80.94
N CYS A 155 8.88 11.63 80.76
CA CYS A 155 9.61 10.89 79.72
C CYS A 155 9.18 11.36 78.33
N LEU A 156 10.13 11.64 77.45
CA LEU A 156 9.85 11.98 76.06
C LEU A 156 9.41 10.73 75.30
N LEU A 157 8.31 10.86 74.54
CA LEU A 157 7.87 9.80 73.66
C LEU A 157 8.81 9.68 72.45
N ILE A 158 9.01 8.45 71.97
CA ILE A 158 9.83 8.10 70.81
C ILE A 158 9.03 7.16 69.88
N GLY A 159 9.43 7.08 68.62
CA GLY A 159 8.76 6.31 67.57
C GLY A 159 7.41 6.86 67.16
N TRP A 160 6.57 6.01 66.57
CA TRP A 160 5.21 6.35 66.14
C TRP A 160 4.26 6.52 67.34
N GLN A 161 3.58 7.65 67.41
CA GLN A 161 2.64 8.00 68.48
C GLN A 161 1.32 8.50 67.92
N MET A 162 0.21 7.93 68.40
CA MET A 162 -1.14 8.39 68.09
C MET A 162 -1.57 9.43 69.13
N ILE A 163 -1.57 10.70 68.76
CA ILE A 163 -1.89 11.82 69.66
C ILE A 163 -3.13 12.53 69.12
N SER A 164 -4.21 12.50 69.91
CA SER A 164 -5.51 13.12 69.55
C SER A 164 -6.03 12.69 68.16
N GLY A 165 -5.86 11.41 67.81
CA GLY A 165 -6.32 10.84 66.54
C GLY A 165 -5.43 11.10 65.32
N THR A 166 -4.25 11.71 65.52
CA THR A 166 -3.25 11.94 64.47
C THR A 166 -1.95 11.23 64.80
N TRP A 167 -1.32 10.60 63.81
CA TRP A 167 -0.01 9.96 63.94
C TRP A 167 1.14 10.97 63.81
N TYR A 168 2.11 10.87 64.71
CA TYR A 168 3.37 11.63 64.70
C TYR A 168 4.53 10.65 64.89
N TYR A 169 5.70 10.98 64.34
CA TYR A 169 6.93 10.22 64.58
C TYR A 169 7.94 11.06 65.35
N LEU A 170 8.37 10.55 66.49
CA LEU A 170 9.41 11.14 67.33
C LEU A 170 10.68 10.31 67.13
N ASP A 171 11.81 10.92 66.83
CA ASP A 171 13.07 10.18 66.64
C ASP A 171 13.60 9.59 67.95
N ALA A 172 14.78 8.95 67.88
CA ALA A 172 15.42 8.33 69.03
C ALA A 172 15.76 9.32 70.18
N ASN A 173 15.76 10.64 69.91
CA ASN A 173 16.00 11.71 70.88
C ASN A 173 14.69 12.41 71.31
N GLY A 174 13.54 11.90 70.89
CA GLY A 174 12.22 12.46 71.17
C GLY A 174 11.91 13.73 70.37
N VAL A 175 12.58 13.94 69.23
CA VAL A 175 12.32 15.07 68.32
C VAL A 175 11.28 14.67 67.29
N MET A 176 10.21 15.46 67.18
CA MET A 176 9.16 15.29 66.18
C MET A 176 9.70 15.54 64.78
N GLN A 177 9.54 14.56 63.92
CA GLN A 177 9.97 14.64 62.52
C GLN A 177 8.89 15.26 61.64
N VAL A 178 9.34 16.01 60.63
CA VAL A 178 8.54 16.56 59.54
C VAL A 178 9.18 16.15 58.21
N GLY A 179 8.40 16.15 57.13
CA GLY A 179 8.88 15.70 55.83
C GLY A 179 9.02 14.18 55.75
N TRP A 180 10.03 13.69 55.01
CA TRP A 180 10.25 12.27 54.79
C TRP A 180 10.82 11.56 56.02
N ILE A 181 10.17 10.48 56.43
CA ILE A 181 10.58 9.61 57.54
C ILE A 181 10.88 8.23 56.97
N ASN A 182 12.08 7.72 57.21
CA ASN A 182 12.45 6.35 56.89
C ASN A 182 12.48 5.53 58.19
N ASP A 183 11.45 4.72 58.38
CA ASP A 183 11.37 3.79 59.49
C ASP A 183 11.64 2.38 58.99
N SER A 184 12.85 1.89 59.26
CA SER A 184 13.27 0.52 58.94
C SER A 184 13.12 0.14 57.45
N GLY A 185 13.34 1.10 56.54
CA GLY A 185 13.23 0.90 55.09
C GLY A 185 11.86 1.25 54.50
N VAL A 186 10.86 1.53 55.33
CA VAL A 186 9.54 2.00 54.90
C VAL A 186 9.49 3.52 55.01
N TRP A 187 9.14 4.17 53.90
CA TRP A 187 9.06 5.62 53.83
C TRP A 187 7.65 6.10 54.19
N TYR A 188 7.59 7.18 54.96
CA TYR A 188 6.37 7.91 55.34
C TYR A 188 6.61 9.40 55.11
N TYR A 189 5.54 10.19 55.06
CA TYR A 189 5.64 11.63 54.95
C TYR A 189 4.82 12.31 56.04
N ALA A 190 5.42 13.25 56.76
CA ALA A 190 4.76 14.12 57.73
C ALA A 190 4.68 15.54 57.17
N GLY A 191 3.52 16.18 57.30
CA GLY A 191 3.34 17.58 56.91
C GLY A 191 4.13 18.54 57.82
N ALA A 192 4.03 19.84 57.55
CA ALA A 192 4.73 20.87 58.33
C ALA A 192 4.37 20.87 59.84
N SER A 193 3.20 20.34 60.21
CA SER A 193 2.78 20.17 61.60
C SER A 193 3.29 18.89 62.27
N GLY A 194 4.02 18.03 61.54
CA GLY A 194 4.41 16.69 61.99
C GLY A 194 3.33 15.62 61.83
N ALA A 195 2.12 16.00 61.42
CA ALA A 195 1.03 15.07 61.17
C ALA A 195 1.37 14.17 59.97
N MET A 196 1.28 12.85 60.16
CA MET A 196 1.47 11.86 59.10
C MET A 196 0.43 12.04 57.99
N VAL A 197 0.90 12.07 56.74
CA VAL A 197 0.08 12.23 55.54
C VAL A 197 -0.32 10.87 54.98
N THR A 198 -1.54 10.79 54.45
CA THR A 198 -2.05 9.65 53.67
C THR A 198 -2.62 10.15 52.34
N GLY A 199 -2.73 9.28 51.34
CA GLY A 199 -3.18 9.63 50.00
C GLY A 199 -2.11 10.33 49.15
N TRP A 200 -2.55 11.09 48.15
CA TRP A 200 -1.67 11.82 47.24
C TRP A 200 -1.03 13.02 47.93
N VAL A 201 0.29 13.16 47.80
CA VAL A 201 1.04 14.34 48.25
C VAL A 201 1.98 14.81 47.15
N LYS A 202 2.06 16.12 46.95
CA LYS A 202 3.06 16.74 46.10
C LYS A 202 4.21 17.22 46.98
N VAL A 203 5.41 16.71 46.74
CA VAL A 203 6.64 17.12 47.43
C VAL A 203 7.57 17.67 46.36
N GLU A 204 7.91 18.96 46.49
CA GLU A 204 8.61 19.71 45.44
C GLU A 204 7.86 19.62 44.10
N ASP A 205 8.47 19.02 43.08
CA ASP A 205 7.92 18.87 41.74
C ASP A 205 7.39 17.46 41.44
N ALA A 206 7.40 16.54 42.41
CA ALA A 206 6.96 15.16 42.24
C ALA A 206 5.72 14.82 43.08
N TRP A 207 4.87 13.96 42.54
CA TRP A 207 3.73 13.38 43.26
C TRP A 207 4.08 12.02 43.84
N TYR A 208 3.61 11.74 45.05
CA TYR A 208 3.75 10.48 45.76
C TYR A 208 2.40 10.05 46.32
N TYR A 209 2.26 8.76 46.64
CA TYR A 209 1.07 8.25 47.29
C TYR A 209 1.43 7.50 48.56
N LEU A 210 0.80 7.88 49.67
CA LEU A 210 0.93 7.22 50.96
C LEU A 210 -0.32 6.36 51.18
N ASN A 211 -0.13 5.08 51.48
CA ASN A 211 -1.25 4.18 51.79
C ASN A 211 -2.00 4.67 53.04
N PRO A 212 -3.19 4.14 53.36
CA PRO A 212 -3.90 4.48 54.60
C PRO A 212 -3.08 4.25 55.88
N SER A 213 -2.06 3.37 55.84
CA SER A 213 -1.10 3.16 56.93
C SER A 213 0.00 4.24 57.01
N GLY A 214 0.03 5.19 56.07
CA GLY A 214 1.10 6.17 55.88
C GLY A 214 2.30 5.68 55.07
N ALA A 215 2.44 4.38 54.86
CA ALA A 215 3.56 3.82 54.11
C ALA A 215 3.50 4.22 52.63
N MET A 216 4.61 4.73 52.09
CA MET A 216 4.74 5.15 50.70
C MET A 216 4.53 3.98 49.75
N ARG A 217 3.64 4.17 48.79
CA ARG A 217 3.35 3.21 47.73
C ARG A 217 4.38 3.33 46.61
N ARG A 218 4.72 2.18 46.01
CA ARG A 218 5.53 2.03 44.81
C ARG A 218 4.80 1.10 43.83
N GLY A 219 5.19 1.16 42.55
CA GLY A 219 4.60 0.39 41.46
C GLY A 219 3.20 0.87 41.07
N TRP A 220 2.40 -0.05 40.51
CA TRP A 220 1.05 0.24 40.02
C TRP A 220 0.07 0.62 41.14
N LEU A 221 -0.69 1.69 40.88
CA LEU A 221 -1.76 2.21 41.72
C LEU A 221 -3.00 2.48 40.86
N TYR A 222 -4.14 1.90 41.24
CA TYR A 222 -5.44 2.26 40.70
C TYR A 222 -6.13 3.25 41.64
N SER A 223 -6.41 4.46 41.17
CA SER A 223 -7.01 5.53 41.97
C SER A 223 -7.96 6.35 41.10
N CYS A 224 -9.13 6.70 41.65
CA CYS A 224 -10.10 7.58 40.98
C CYS A 224 -10.43 7.20 39.51
N GLY A 225 -10.47 5.90 39.21
CA GLY A 225 -10.80 5.40 37.86
C GLY A 225 -9.61 5.24 36.91
N ASN A 226 -8.40 5.67 37.30
CA ASN A 226 -7.21 5.67 36.44
C ASN A 226 -6.07 4.83 37.05
N TRP A 227 -5.19 4.35 36.18
CA TRP A 227 -3.93 3.71 36.57
C TRP A 227 -2.79 4.71 36.59
N TYR A 228 -1.96 4.61 37.62
CA TYR A 228 -0.75 5.41 37.83
C TYR A 228 0.42 4.47 38.09
N TRP A 229 1.62 4.92 37.72
CA TRP A 229 2.86 4.25 38.08
C TRP A 229 3.66 5.13 39.04
N LEU A 230 4.01 4.55 40.20
CA LEU A 230 4.94 5.16 41.15
C LEU A 230 6.27 4.44 41.01
N ASP A 231 7.34 5.18 40.70
CA ASP A 231 8.66 4.65 40.46
C ASP A 231 9.11 3.68 41.57
N GLU A 232 9.69 2.54 41.20
CA GLU A 232 10.00 1.47 42.16
C GLU A 232 11.10 1.85 43.15
N ILE A 233 11.96 2.81 42.78
CA ILE A 233 13.06 3.25 43.63
C ILE A 233 12.62 4.46 44.46
N SER A 234 12.27 5.54 43.77
CA SER A 234 11.97 6.85 44.38
C SER A 234 10.56 6.96 44.90
N GLY A 235 9.59 6.22 44.35
CA GLY A 235 8.15 6.38 44.65
C GLY A 235 7.49 7.55 43.92
N ALA A 236 8.24 8.31 43.12
CA ALA A 236 7.70 9.43 42.35
C ALA A 236 6.75 8.95 41.24
N MET A 237 5.64 9.64 41.06
CA MET A 237 4.66 9.34 40.02
C MET A 237 5.23 9.64 38.63
N ALA A 238 5.11 8.68 37.71
CA ALA A 238 5.53 8.87 36.33
C ALA A 238 4.57 9.77 35.55
N THR A 239 5.15 10.54 34.63
CA THR A 239 4.46 11.32 33.59
C THR A 239 5.20 11.14 32.26
N GLY A 240 4.50 11.25 31.14
CA GLY A 240 5.08 11.06 29.81
C GLY A 240 5.41 9.59 29.52
N LEU A 241 6.37 9.36 28.61
CA LEU A 241 6.82 8.01 28.26
C LEU A 241 7.73 7.44 29.35
N PHE A 242 7.34 6.29 29.91
CA PHE A 242 8.05 5.65 31.02
C PHE A 242 8.13 4.13 30.84
N VAL A 243 9.22 3.53 31.30
CA VAL A 243 9.43 2.08 31.29
C VAL A 243 8.98 1.51 32.64
N CYS A 244 8.00 0.63 32.62
CA CYS A 244 7.49 -0.05 33.82
C CYS A 244 7.74 -1.56 33.66
N GLY A 245 8.78 -2.08 34.33
CA GLY A 245 9.26 -3.45 34.11
C GLY A 245 9.81 -3.62 32.69
N SER A 246 9.24 -4.55 31.91
CA SER A 246 9.65 -4.83 30.53
C SER A 246 8.86 -4.04 29.46
N ASN A 247 7.86 -3.27 29.86
CA ASN A 247 6.93 -2.60 28.95
C ASN A 247 7.06 -1.07 29.03
N GLN A 248 6.76 -0.40 27.93
CA GLN A 248 6.67 1.06 27.87
C GLN A 248 5.21 1.50 27.95
N TYR A 249 4.97 2.63 28.61
CA TYR A 249 3.65 3.24 28.81
C TYR A 249 3.76 4.75 28.61
N ILE A 250 2.64 5.39 28.31
CA ILE A 250 2.54 6.85 28.32
C ILE A 250 1.51 7.27 29.37
N PHE A 251 1.94 8.15 30.26
CA PHE A 251 1.12 8.81 31.26
C PHE A 251 0.90 10.27 30.88
N ASP A 252 -0.29 10.80 31.12
CA ASP A 252 -0.57 12.22 30.88
C ASP A 252 0.12 13.13 31.91
N ALA A 253 -0.09 14.45 31.80
CA ALA A 253 0.50 15.43 32.71
C ALA A 253 0.02 15.29 34.18
N TYR A 254 -1.05 14.53 34.40
CA TYR A 254 -1.60 14.21 35.73
C TYR A 254 -1.24 12.79 36.16
N GLY A 255 -0.43 12.06 35.38
CA GLY A 255 0.02 10.69 35.67
C GLY A 255 -0.97 9.60 35.29
N SER A 256 -2.06 9.92 34.60
CA SER A 256 -3.05 8.91 34.19
C SER A 256 -2.53 8.13 32.98
N MET A 257 -2.51 6.81 33.08
CA MET A 257 -2.06 5.91 32.01
C MET A 257 -3.01 5.94 30.82
N ALA A 258 -2.45 6.10 29.61
CA ALA A 258 -3.21 5.88 28.39
C ALA A 258 -3.50 4.39 28.16
N ALA A 259 -4.71 4.07 27.70
CA ALA A 259 -5.12 2.71 27.34
C ALA A 259 -6.12 2.72 26.18
N SER A 260 -6.03 1.69 25.33
CA SER A 260 -6.88 1.45 24.16
C SER A 260 -6.99 2.65 23.20
N ARG A 261 -5.89 3.35 22.92
CA ARG A 261 -5.92 4.56 22.11
C ARG A 261 -4.56 4.92 21.49
N TRP A 262 -4.63 5.71 20.42
CA TRP A 262 -3.48 6.45 19.90
C TRP A 262 -3.11 7.60 20.84
N VAL A 263 -1.80 7.82 21.01
CA VAL A 263 -1.24 8.88 21.86
C VAL A 263 -0.12 9.57 21.08
N SER A 264 -0.15 10.91 21.04
CA SER A 264 0.95 11.70 20.52
C SER A 264 1.82 12.17 21.68
N PHE A 265 3.13 11.92 21.58
CA PHE A 265 4.12 12.35 22.57
C PHE A 265 5.42 12.70 21.85
N ASP A 266 5.99 13.86 22.17
CA ASP A 266 7.24 14.38 21.57
C ASP A 266 7.27 14.32 20.03
N GLY A 267 6.17 14.73 19.39
CA GLY A 267 6.03 14.77 17.93
C GLY A 267 5.89 13.39 17.26
N LYS A 268 5.85 12.30 18.03
CA LYS A 268 5.67 10.93 17.52
C LYS A 268 4.31 10.37 17.97
N TRP A 269 3.84 9.36 17.25
CA TRP A 269 2.61 8.64 17.55
C TRP A 269 2.91 7.26 18.11
N TYR A 270 2.12 6.86 19.09
CA TYR A 270 2.19 5.57 19.77
C TYR A 270 0.78 5.01 19.89
N PHE A 271 0.65 3.70 19.98
CA PHE A 271 -0.62 3.06 20.30
C PHE A 271 -0.52 2.33 21.64
N ALA A 272 -1.37 2.70 22.60
CA ALA A 272 -1.49 2.03 23.88
C ALA A 272 -2.59 0.96 23.79
N ASP A 273 -2.23 -0.29 24.07
CA ASP A 273 -3.15 -1.42 24.07
C ASP A 273 -4.14 -1.36 25.24
N ALA A 274 -5.02 -2.36 25.37
CA ALA A 274 -5.98 -2.44 26.46
C ALA A 274 -5.34 -2.50 27.86
N SER A 275 -4.11 -3.04 27.96
CA SER A 275 -3.32 -3.01 29.19
C SER A 275 -2.59 -1.68 29.42
N GLY A 276 -2.63 -0.76 28.45
CA GLY A 276 -1.85 0.48 28.41
C GLY A 276 -0.42 0.33 27.89
N ALA A 277 0.08 -0.91 27.76
CA ALA A 277 1.40 -1.14 27.19
C ALA A 277 1.44 -0.66 25.74
N LEU A 278 2.57 -0.06 25.34
CA LEU A 278 2.74 0.43 23.97
C LEU A 278 2.96 -0.74 23.01
N HIS A 279 2.13 -0.77 21.97
CA HIS A 279 2.17 -1.79 20.93
C HIS A 279 3.52 -1.81 20.20
N ALA A 280 3.93 -2.99 19.73
CA ALA A 280 5.12 -3.18 18.91
C ALA A 280 4.81 -4.05 17.70
N GLY A 281 5.41 -3.71 16.57
CA GLY A 281 5.18 -4.36 15.29
C GLY A 281 3.88 -3.92 14.63
N TRP A 282 3.28 -4.84 13.88
CA TRP A 282 2.10 -4.59 13.06
C TRP A 282 0.82 -4.49 13.88
N LEU A 283 0.19 -3.31 13.83
CA LEU A 283 -1.11 -3.03 14.42
C LEU A 283 -2.15 -2.85 13.32
N ARG A 284 -3.27 -3.57 13.42
CA ARG A 284 -4.44 -3.32 12.57
C ARG A 284 -5.49 -2.51 13.33
N GLN A 285 -5.82 -1.32 12.82
CA GLN A 285 -6.93 -0.49 13.31
C GLN A 285 -7.94 -0.31 12.19
N GLY A 286 -9.13 -0.89 12.37
CA GLY A 286 -10.13 -1.00 11.31
C GLY A 286 -9.58 -1.76 10.09
N ASN A 287 -9.56 -1.09 8.93
CA ASN A 287 -9.03 -1.65 7.68
C ASN A 287 -7.61 -1.18 7.35
N THR A 288 -6.94 -0.46 8.26
CA THR A 288 -5.62 0.10 8.02
C THR A 288 -4.60 -0.58 8.93
N TRP A 289 -3.47 -0.97 8.35
CA TRP A 289 -2.30 -1.47 9.07
C TRP A 289 -1.35 -0.32 9.38
N TYR A 290 -0.72 -0.38 10.55
CA TYR A 290 0.29 0.54 11.02
C TYR A 290 1.47 -0.28 11.53
N TYR A 291 2.67 0.26 11.44
CA TYR A 291 3.85 -0.36 12.02
C TYR A 291 4.36 0.48 13.18
N LEU A 292 4.49 -0.11 14.37
CA LEU A 292 5.06 0.50 15.55
C LEU A 292 6.46 -0.10 15.75
N ASP A 293 7.50 0.72 15.72
CA ASP A 293 8.88 0.25 15.85
C ASP A 293 9.05 -0.59 17.13
N PRO A 294 9.55 -1.84 17.06
CA PRO A 294 9.58 -2.73 18.23
C PRO A 294 10.41 -2.23 19.41
N VAL A 295 11.36 -1.32 19.18
CA VAL A 295 12.27 -0.79 20.20
C VAL A 295 11.71 0.51 20.77
N THR A 296 11.51 1.49 19.92
CA THR A 296 11.09 2.85 20.28
C THR A 296 9.59 2.98 20.46
N ARG A 297 8.79 2.01 19.99
CA ARG A 297 7.31 1.99 19.99
C ARG A 297 6.65 3.08 19.16
N ALA A 298 7.45 3.92 18.50
CA ALA A 298 6.94 4.97 17.66
C ALA A 298 6.37 4.39 16.36
N MET A 299 5.24 4.94 15.94
CA MET A 299 4.63 4.66 14.65
C MET A 299 5.55 5.10 13.52
N ALA A 300 5.83 4.18 12.61
CA ALA A 300 6.64 4.45 11.45
C ALA A 300 5.86 5.20 10.37
N THR A 301 6.60 6.04 9.63
CA THR A 301 6.18 6.68 8.39
C THR A 301 7.31 6.51 7.38
N GLY A 302 6.99 6.38 6.10
CA GLY A 302 7.96 6.07 5.05
C GLY A 302 8.29 4.58 4.96
N LEU A 303 9.53 4.26 4.61
CA LEU A 303 9.99 2.88 4.42
C LEU A 303 10.14 2.14 5.74
N VAL A 304 9.62 0.91 5.78
CA VAL A 304 9.72 -0.01 6.91
C VAL A 304 10.29 -1.33 6.41
N ASN A 305 11.29 -1.86 7.10
CA ASN A 305 11.82 -3.19 6.84
C ASN A 305 11.44 -4.10 8.00
N ASP A 306 10.72 -5.18 7.69
CA ASP A 306 10.28 -6.17 8.67
C ASP A 306 10.44 -7.57 8.09
N ASN A 307 11.18 -8.44 8.79
CA ASN A 307 11.41 -9.84 8.40
C ASN A 307 11.89 -10.04 6.95
N GLY A 308 12.77 -9.17 6.45
CA GLY A 308 13.32 -9.25 5.09
C GLY A 308 12.41 -8.68 3.99
N HIS A 309 11.23 -8.18 4.35
CA HIS A 309 10.31 -7.50 3.44
C HIS A 309 10.32 -5.99 3.69
N ALA A 310 10.21 -5.22 2.62
CA ALA A 310 10.07 -3.77 2.67
C ALA A 310 8.60 -3.40 2.48
N TYR A 311 8.17 -2.36 3.19
CA TYR A 311 6.82 -1.81 3.19
C TYR A 311 6.90 -0.28 3.16
N VAL A 312 5.80 0.38 2.82
CA VAL A 312 5.67 1.84 2.95
C VAL A 312 4.47 2.17 3.82
N CYS A 313 4.71 3.00 4.84
CA CYS A 313 3.66 3.65 5.61
C CYS A 313 3.54 5.11 5.15
N GLY A 314 2.32 5.59 4.89
CA GLY A 314 2.08 6.98 4.52
C GLY A 314 2.36 7.97 5.65
N SER A 315 2.11 9.25 5.42
CA SER A 315 2.31 10.31 6.44
C SER A 315 1.41 10.17 7.66
N SER A 316 0.26 9.50 7.51
CA SER A 316 -0.63 9.13 8.63
C SER A 316 -0.21 7.84 9.33
N GLY A 317 0.88 7.19 8.89
CA GLY A 317 1.34 5.88 9.36
C GLY A 317 0.61 4.67 8.79
N GLY A 318 -0.45 4.89 8.00
CA GLY A 318 -1.17 3.81 7.35
C GLY A 318 -0.33 3.14 6.26
N MET A 319 -0.22 1.82 6.30
CA MET A 319 0.48 1.02 5.28
C MET A 319 -0.18 1.21 3.90
N ILE A 320 0.65 1.43 2.89
CA ILE A 320 0.23 1.62 1.51
C ILE A 320 0.18 0.28 0.79
N SER A 321 -0.87 0.07 0.00
CA SER A 321 -0.98 -0.97 -1.03
C SER A 321 -1.06 -0.29 -2.41
N GLY A 322 -0.37 -0.83 -3.42
CA GLY A 322 -0.24 -0.22 -4.74
C GLY A 322 0.92 0.78 -4.82
N TRP A 323 0.77 1.81 -5.65
CA TRP A 323 1.82 2.80 -5.91
C TRP A 323 2.16 3.63 -4.67
N ALA A 324 3.46 3.78 -4.39
CA ALA A 324 3.98 4.60 -3.31
C ALA A 324 5.17 5.44 -3.81
N PHE A 325 5.17 6.74 -3.47
CA PHE A 325 6.27 7.65 -3.80
C PHE A 325 6.97 8.08 -2.50
N VAL A 326 8.26 7.74 -2.37
CA VAL A 326 9.06 7.98 -1.16
C VAL A 326 10.47 8.38 -1.57
N GLY A 327 10.99 9.49 -1.03
CA GLY A 327 12.37 9.91 -1.23
C GLY A 327 12.77 10.09 -2.70
N ASP A 328 11.88 10.64 -3.52
CA ASP A 328 12.02 10.81 -4.98
C ASP A 328 11.96 9.53 -5.83
N HIS A 329 11.62 8.39 -5.23
CA HIS A 329 11.50 7.11 -5.92
C HIS A 329 10.09 6.54 -5.86
N TRP A 330 9.69 5.85 -6.92
CA TRP A 330 8.44 5.10 -6.99
C TRP A 330 8.64 3.64 -6.60
N TYR A 331 7.69 3.10 -5.85
CA TYR A 331 7.61 1.71 -5.44
C TYR A 331 6.20 1.19 -5.71
N TYR A 332 6.05 -0.13 -5.71
CA TYR A 332 4.73 -0.76 -5.77
C TYR A 332 4.60 -1.81 -4.68
N ALA A 333 3.63 -1.61 -3.79
CA ALA A 333 3.23 -2.56 -2.77
C ALA A 333 2.17 -3.52 -3.33
N GLY A 334 2.34 -4.83 -3.14
CA GLY A 334 1.29 -5.81 -3.43
C GLY A 334 0.11 -5.72 -2.46
N ASP A 335 -0.87 -6.61 -2.60
CA ASP A 335 -2.08 -6.62 -1.76
C ASP A 335 -1.77 -6.81 -0.25
N GLY A 336 -0.67 -7.50 0.06
CA GLY A 336 -0.16 -7.67 1.42
C GLY A 336 0.71 -6.52 1.93
N GLY A 337 0.87 -5.43 1.16
CA GLY A 337 1.68 -4.26 1.49
C GLY A 337 3.18 -4.40 1.22
N ALA A 338 3.69 -5.63 1.05
CA ALA A 338 5.10 -5.84 0.73
C ALA A 338 5.44 -5.27 -0.65
N LEU A 339 6.54 -4.52 -0.73
CA LEU A 339 7.05 -3.98 -1.98
C LEU A 339 7.50 -5.08 -2.93
N LEU A 340 7.22 -4.91 -4.21
CA LEU A 340 7.73 -5.78 -5.25
C LEU A 340 9.25 -5.64 -5.35
N ARG A 341 9.95 -6.77 -5.44
CA ARG A 341 11.40 -6.88 -5.53
C ARG A 341 11.75 -7.85 -6.64
N ASP A 342 12.69 -7.47 -7.50
CA ASP A 342 13.14 -8.28 -8.64
C ASP A 342 11.96 -8.82 -9.46
N LYS A 343 11.05 -7.92 -9.86
CA LYS A 343 9.76 -8.34 -10.40
C LYS A 343 9.24 -7.42 -11.49
N TRP A 344 8.67 -8.05 -12.50
CA TRP A 344 7.91 -7.40 -13.56
C TRP A 344 6.44 -7.24 -13.15
N LEU A 345 5.86 -6.11 -13.52
CA LEU A 345 4.47 -5.79 -13.29
C LEU A 345 3.85 -5.18 -14.55
N GLN A 346 2.67 -5.66 -14.95
CA GLN A 346 1.92 -5.07 -16.05
C GLN A 346 0.67 -4.36 -15.51
N ILE A 347 0.53 -3.07 -15.80
CA ILE A 347 -0.64 -2.26 -15.44
C ILE A 347 -1.05 -1.43 -16.66
N GLY A 348 -2.32 -1.55 -17.09
CA GLY A 348 -2.85 -0.79 -18.22
C GLY A 348 -2.11 -1.05 -19.53
N GLY A 349 -1.65 -2.29 -19.75
CA GLY A 349 -0.87 -2.69 -20.93
C GLY A 349 0.61 -2.30 -20.89
N LYS A 350 1.04 -1.47 -19.92
CA LYS A 350 2.43 -1.04 -19.75
C LYS A 350 3.16 -1.93 -18.76
N TRP A 351 4.44 -2.17 -19.01
CA TRP A 351 5.31 -2.99 -18.17
C TRP A 351 6.24 -2.12 -17.34
N TYR A 352 6.44 -2.51 -16.09
CA TYR A 352 7.32 -1.86 -15.11
C TYR A 352 8.20 -2.94 -14.47
N TYR A 353 9.41 -2.56 -14.05
CA TYR A 353 10.33 -3.44 -13.36
C TYR A 353 10.78 -2.82 -12.05
N PHE A 354 10.82 -3.62 -10.98
CA PHE A 354 11.23 -3.22 -9.64
C PHE A 354 12.57 -3.86 -9.28
N ASP A 355 13.51 -3.01 -8.87
CA ASP A 355 14.89 -3.38 -8.58
C ASP A 355 15.01 -4.48 -7.52
N SER A 356 16.02 -5.34 -7.67
CA SER A 356 16.26 -6.46 -6.77
C SER A 356 16.83 -6.04 -5.41
N ALA A 357 17.57 -4.93 -5.34
CA ALA A 357 18.18 -4.43 -4.12
C ALA A 357 17.29 -3.39 -3.43
N SER A 358 16.90 -2.34 -4.14
CA SER A 358 16.18 -1.19 -3.59
C SER A 358 14.65 -1.33 -3.63
N CYS A 359 14.10 -2.27 -4.41
CA CYS A 359 12.66 -2.35 -4.72
C CYS A 359 12.11 -1.15 -5.51
N GLU A 360 12.97 -0.23 -5.94
CA GLU A 360 12.56 0.96 -6.68
C GLU A 360 12.13 0.56 -8.09
N MET A 361 11.08 1.21 -8.57
CA MET A 361 10.69 1.15 -9.97
C MET A 361 11.82 1.75 -10.82
N LYS A 362 12.33 0.98 -11.78
CA LYS A 362 13.38 1.45 -12.69
C LYS A 362 12.87 2.55 -13.63
N THR A 363 13.75 3.51 -13.89
CA THR A 363 13.66 4.50 -14.96
C THR A 363 15.01 4.56 -15.68
N GLY A 364 15.02 5.03 -16.92
CA GLY A 364 16.22 5.04 -17.75
C GLY A 364 16.68 3.63 -18.15
N LEU A 365 17.98 3.49 -18.43
CA LEU A 365 18.60 2.25 -18.86
C LEU A 365 18.86 1.32 -17.67
N PHE A 366 18.50 0.04 -17.79
CA PHE A 366 18.81 -0.97 -16.79
C PHE A 366 18.93 -2.37 -17.40
N ASP A 367 19.60 -3.27 -16.68
CA ASP A 367 19.79 -4.66 -17.08
C ASP A 367 19.00 -5.60 -16.16
N VAL A 368 18.45 -6.67 -16.73
CA VAL A 368 17.86 -7.81 -16.00
C VAL A 368 18.48 -9.08 -16.56
N GLY A 369 19.41 -9.66 -15.81
CA GLY A 369 20.30 -10.71 -16.33
C GLY A 369 21.19 -10.16 -17.44
N GLU A 370 21.24 -10.85 -18.58
CA GLU A 370 22.02 -10.44 -19.76
C GLU A 370 21.25 -9.51 -20.72
N LYS A 371 20.00 -9.16 -20.40
CA LYS A 371 19.12 -8.37 -21.26
C LYS A 371 19.03 -6.93 -20.78
N ARG A 372 19.09 -5.99 -21.73
CA ARG A 372 19.00 -4.55 -21.48
C ARG A 372 17.61 -4.01 -21.83
N TYR A 373 17.11 -3.10 -21.01
CA TYR A 373 15.81 -2.46 -21.15
C TYR A 373 15.94 -0.95 -20.94
N PHE A 374 14.96 -0.19 -21.43
CA PHE A 374 14.84 1.23 -21.14
C PHE A 374 13.44 1.54 -20.61
N ALA A 375 13.36 2.10 -19.41
CA ALA A 375 12.14 2.63 -18.83
C ALA A 375 12.05 4.14 -19.04
N LEU A 376 10.90 4.60 -19.51
CA LEU A 376 10.60 6.04 -19.63
C LEU A 376 10.57 6.70 -18.23
N ASN A 377 10.51 8.03 -18.16
CA ASN A 377 10.33 8.75 -16.89
C ASN A 377 9.06 8.32 -16.12
N SER A 378 8.07 7.79 -16.84
CA SER A 378 6.86 7.21 -16.25
C SER A 378 7.08 5.82 -15.62
N GLY A 379 8.26 5.21 -15.80
CA GLY A 379 8.59 3.84 -15.39
C GLY A 379 8.20 2.75 -16.39
N ALA A 380 7.30 3.07 -17.33
CA ALA A 380 6.92 2.12 -18.36
C ALA A 380 8.12 1.83 -19.27
N ILE A 381 8.41 0.54 -19.51
CA ILE A 381 9.44 0.16 -20.47
C ILE A 381 9.01 0.48 -21.91
N ALA A 382 9.98 0.92 -22.71
CA ALA A 382 9.80 1.07 -24.14
C ALA A 382 9.56 -0.32 -24.76
N ILE A 383 8.57 -0.43 -25.65
CA ILE A 383 8.23 -1.64 -26.38
C ILE A 383 7.89 -1.27 -27.82
N SER A 384 8.39 -2.05 -28.78
CA SER A 384 8.20 -1.80 -30.21
C SER A 384 8.47 -0.34 -30.60
N ASP A 385 9.55 0.24 -30.07
CA ASP A 385 9.88 1.65 -30.29
C ASP A 385 11.39 1.89 -30.32
N TRP A 386 11.78 2.97 -31.00
CA TRP A 386 13.15 3.46 -31.00
C TRP A 386 13.43 4.26 -29.73
N VAL A 387 14.46 3.85 -29.02
CA VAL A 387 14.96 4.54 -27.82
C VAL A 387 16.17 5.37 -28.23
N LEU A 388 16.11 6.67 -27.97
CA LEU A 388 17.18 7.61 -28.26
C LEU A 388 18.03 7.86 -27.01
N PHE A 389 19.34 7.86 -27.19
CA PHE A 389 20.35 8.18 -26.18
C PHE A 389 21.14 9.41 -26.63
N GLU A 390 21.96 9.98 -25.74
CA GLU A 390 22.82 11.12 -26.10
C GLU A 390 23.81 10.80 -27.22
N THR A 391 24.25 9.54 -27.33
CA THR A 391 25.30 9.10 -28.27
C THR A 391 24.85 8.00 -29.23
N GLY A 392 23.54 7.81 -29.43
CA GLY A 392 23.04 6.77 -30.33
C GLY A 392 21.57 6.40 -30.10
N CYS A 393 21.14 5.29 -30.66
CA CYS A 393 19.79 4.79 -30.48
C CYS A 393 19.73 3.25 -30.50
N ALA A 394 18.67 2.66 -29.95
CA ALA A 394 18.43 1.23 -30.00
C ALA A 394 16.95 0.94 -30.22
N TRP A 395 16.65 -0.20 -30.84
CA TRP A 395 15.29 -0.68 -30.99
C TRP A 395 14.86 -1.49 -29.75
N ALA A 396 13.75 -1.11 -29.13
CA ALA A 396 13.09 -1.92 -28.12
C ALA A 396 12.12 -2.89 -28.81
N SER A 397 12.37 -4.19 -28.65
CA SER A 397 11.47 -5.24 -29.16
C SER A 397 10.06 -5.17 -28.53
N ALA A 398 9.13 -6.00 -29.00
CA ALA A 398 7.82 -6.18 -28.38
C ALA A 398 7.90 -6.66 -26.91
N SER A 399 9.03 -7.28 -26.53
CA SER A 399 9.35 -7.68 -25.16
C SER A 399 10.08 -6.60 -24.35
N GLY A 400 10.41 -5.47 -24.98
CA GLY A 400 11.18 -4.36 -24.41
C GLY A 400 12.69 -4.56 -24.35
N VAL A 401 13.18 -5.74 -24.73
CA VAL A 401 14.62 -6.00 -24.85
C VAL A 401 15.19 -5.10 -25.95
N LEU A 402 16.23 -4.37 -25.61
CA LEU A 402 16.95 -3.49 -26.53
C LEU A 402 17.88 -4.28 -27.45
N SER A 403 17.94 -3.86 -28.71
CA SER A 403 19.01 -4.23 -29.64
C SER A 403 20.37 -3.69 -29.17
N GLU A 404 21.41 -3.97 -29.96
CA GLU A 404 22.64 -3.18 -29.91
C GLU A 404 22.36 -1.70 -30.16
N THR A 405 23.30 -0.85 -29.74
CA THR A 405 23.21 0.60 -29.94
C THR A 405 23.81 0.97 -31.29
N PHE A 406 23.01 1.64 -32.10
CA PHE A 406 23.40 2.18 -33.41
C PHE A 406 23.85 3.63 -33.26
N SER A 407 24.85 4.02 -34.06
CA SER A 407 25.18 5.43 -34.27
C SER A 407 24.06 6.13 -35.02
N GLN A 408 24.03 7.46 -34.99
CA GLN A 408 23.02 8.25 -35.70
C GLN A 408 23.62 8.99 -36.89
N SER A 409 22.84 9.13 -37.96
CA SER A 409 23.15 9.99 -39.10
C SER A 409 23.01 11.47 -38.73
N LEU A 410 23.35 12.37 -39.66
CA LEU A 410 23.13 13.81 -39.50
C LEU A 410 21.64 14.18 -39.36
N SER A 411 20.74 13.35 -39.89
CA SER A 411 19.28 13.49 -39.74
C SER A 411 18.76 12.92 -38.40
N GLY A 412 19.62 12.26 -37.62
CA GLY A 412 19.28 11.62 -36.35
C GLY A 412 18.79 10.17 -36.47
N ALA A 413 18.74 9.62 -37.70
CA ALA A 413 18.28 8.25 -37.95
C ALA A 413 19.33 7.20 -37.57
N PRO A 414 18.92 5.98 -37.18
CA PRO A 414 19.85 4.91 -36.83
C PRO A 414 20.68 4.49 -38.04
N MET A 415 21.97 4.25 -37.82
CA MET A 415 22.89 3.79 -38.85
C MET A 415 23.42 2.39 -38.55
N LEU A 416 23.27 1.50 -39.52
CA LEU A 416 23.89 0.19 -39.53
C LEU A 416 25.30 0.31 -40.12
N ALA A 417 26.32 -0.09 -39.35
CA ALA A 417 27.69 -0.14 -39.85
C ALA A 417 27.77 -1.11 -41.06
N HIS A 418 28.30 -0.63 -42.18
CA HIS A 418 28.30 -1.33 -43.48
C HIS A 418 28.69 -2.82 -43.39
N ALA A 419 27.73 -3.72 -43.65
CA ALA A 419 27.97 -5.14 -43.88
C ALA A 419 26.94 -5.71 -44.87
N GLY A 420 27.38 -6.05 -46.10
CA GLY A 420 26.62 -6.85 -47.05
C GLY A 420 25.64 -6.10 -47.97
N SER A 421 24.77 -6.87 -48.64
CA SER A 421 23.89 -6.50 -49.78
C SER A 421 22.80 -5.47 -49.44
N LEU A 422 23.21 -4.25 -49.10
CA LEU A 422 22.34 -3.09 -49.00
C LEU A 422 22.14 -2.45 -50.39
N PRO A 423 20.97 -1.85 -50.66
CA PRO A 423 19.86 -1.59 -49.74
C PRO A 423 18.91 -2.79 -49.61
N GLY A 424 18.19 -2.90 -48.49
CA GLY A 424 17.18 -3.95 -48.33
C GLY A 424 16.69 -4.19 -46.90
N PRO A 425 15.81 -5.19 -46.70
CA PRO A 425 15.31 -5.59 -45.38
C PRO A 425 16.42 -6.14 -44.46
N VAL A 426 16.48 -5.65 -43.23
CA VAL A 426 17.42 -6.10 -42.18
C VAL A 426 16.64 -6.37 -40.90
N ARG A 427 16.98 -7.47 -40.21
CA ARG A 427 16.41 -7.83 -38.91
C ARG A 427 17.14 -7.10 -37.78
N ILE A 428 16.38 -6.38 -36.96
CA ILE A 428 16.85 -5.72 -35.75
C ILE A 428 15.95 -6.15 -34.59
N GLY A 429 16.50 -6.91 -33.65
CA GLY A 429 15.72 -7.58 -32.61
C GLY A 429 14.67 -8.52 -33.21
N ASP A 430 13.40 -8.27 -32.88
CA ASP A 430 12.25 -9.03 -33.37
C ASP A 430 11.64 -8.47 -34.67
N SER A 431 12.06 -7.29 -35.09
CA SER A 431 11.43 -6.51 -36.16
C SER A 431 12.32 -6.43 -37.40
N ILE A 432 11.72 -6.15 -38.55
CA ILE A 432 12.42 -6.00 -39.83
C ILE A 432 12.29 -4.56 -40.29
N PHE A 433 13.41 -3.92 -40.63
CA PHE A 433 13.47 -2.55 -41.13
C PHE A 433 14.07 -2.53 -42.53
N PHE A 434 13.80 -1.47 -43.30
CA PHE A 434 14.53 -1.23 -44.54
C PHE A 434 15.78 -0.40 -44.26
N VAL A 435 16.90 -0.76 -44.89
CA VAL A 435 18.15 -0.03 -44.78
C VAL A 435 18.58 0.42 -46.17
N ASP A 436 18.94 1.70 -46.30
CA ASP A 436 19.34 2.29 -47.57
C ASP A 436 20.80 1.96 -47.97
N LEU A 437 21.24 2.51 -49.11
CA LEU A 437 22.60 2.31 -49.63
C LEU A 437 23.70 2.90 -48.74
N ASN A 438 23.38 3.86 -47.87
CA ASN A 438 24.32 4.50 -46.95
C ASN A 438 24.32 3.84 -45.56
N GLY A 439 23.48 2.83 -45.34
CA GLY A 439 23.32 2.18 -44.05
C GLY A 439 22.31 2.88 -43.13
N GLU A 440 21.56 3.88 -43.61
CA GLU A 440 20.52 4.55 -42.83
C GLU A 440 19.28 3.66 -42.74
N ILE A 441 18.83 3.40 -41.50
CA ILE A 441 17.66 2.58 -41.20
C ILE A 441 16.42 3.47 -41.32
N ASN A 442 15.43 3.04 -42.11
CA ASN A 442 14.16 3.75 -42.23
C ASN A 442 13.37 3.66 -40.92
N THR A 443 13.01 4.82 -40.37
CA THR A 443 12.25 4.95 -39.11
C THR A 443 10.89 5.63 -39.30
N HIS A 444 10.41 5.74 -40.55
CA HIS A 444 9.21 6.48 -40.90
C HIS A 444 8.20 5.60 -41.64
N SER A 445 6.92 5.98 -41.57
CA SER A 445 5.87 5.30 -42.34
C SER A 445 5.94 5.66 -43.81
N GLY A 446 5.54 4.70 -44.64
CA GLY A 446 5.18 4.94 -46.02
C GLY A 446 5.77 3.92 -46.98
N TRP A 447 5.59 4.22 -48.26
CA TRP A 447 6.17 3.46 -49.35
C TRP A 447 7.65 3.75 -49.48
N ILE A 448 8.43 2.68 -49.59
CA ILE A 448 9.87 2.72 -49.80
C ILE A 448 10.14 2.07 -51.15
N SER A 449 10.71 2.83 -52.09
CA SER A 449 11.06 2.33 -53.42
C SER A 449 12.57 2.17 -53.53
N CYS A 450 13.02 0.97 -53.92
CA CYS A 450 14.42 0.73 -54.24
C CYS A 450 14.65 0.89 -55.75
N PRO A 451 15.49 1.84 -56.21
CA PRO A 451 15.92 1.87 -57.60
C PRO A 451 16.87 0.69 -57.85
N ILE A 452 16.44 -0.25 -58.69
CA ILE A 452 17.26 -1.40 -59.07
C ILE A 452 18.47 -0.89 -59.88
N ASN A 453 19.68 -1.24 -59.44
CA ASN A 453 20.92 -1.07 -60.20
C ASN A 453 21.11 -2.25 -61.19
N SER A 454 20.15 -2.46 -62.11
CA SER A 454 20.29 -3.49 -63.16
C SER A 454 20.14 -2.87 -64.55
N ASN A 455 21.08 -3.21 -65.43
CA ASN A 455 21.08 -2.84 -66.85
C ASN A 455 19.97 -3.56 -67.67
N ASP A 456 18.96 -4.13 -67.00
CA ASP A 456 17.88 -4.86 -67.65
C ASP A 456 16.60 -4.01 -67.67
N LYS A 457 16.40 -3.30 -68.78
CA LYS A 457 15.27 -2.37 -68.99
C LYS A 457 13.93 -3.07 -69.26
N THR A 458 13.77 -4.33 -68.86
CA THR A 458 12.53 -5.11 -69.06
C THR A 458 11.70 -5.29 -67.79
N ASP A 459 12.21 -4.87 -66.63
CA ASP A 459 11.46 -4.87 -65.37
C ASP A 459 11.33 -3.44 -64.80
N ILE A 460 10.20 -2.78 -65.08
CA ILE A 460 9.90 -1.41 -64.60
C ILE A 460 9.36 -1.44 -63.15
N SER A 461 9.44 -2.57 -62.45
CA SER A 461 8.94 -2.69 -61.09
C SER A 461 10.09 -2.44 -60.09
N SER A 462 10.27 -1.20 -59.65
CA SER A 462 11.06 -0.93 -58.44
C SER A 462 10.50 -1.75 -57.29
N ASP A 463 11.33 -2.60 -56.66
CA ASP A 463 10.94 -3.30 -55.44
C ASP A 463 10.41 -2.27 -54.43
N SER A 464 9.14 -2.42 -54.07
CA SER A 464 8.43 -1.48 -53.20
C SER A 464 8.10 -2.17 -51.90
N TYR A 465 8.41 -1.51 -50.80
CA TYR A 465 8.15 -1.98 -49.44
C TYR A 465 7.23 -0.97 -48.76
N PHE A 466 6.52 -1.40 -47.72
CA PHE A 466 5.71 -0.50 -46.91
C PHE A 466 6.13 -0.61 -45.45
N ALA A 467 6.36 0.53 -44.81
CA ALA A 467 6.72 0.61 -43.40
C ALA A 467 5.64 1.31 -42.57
N ASP A 468 5.51 0.89 -41.31
CA ASP A 468 4.70 1.59 -40.31
C ASP A 468 5.37 2.86 -39.77
N ASP A 469 4.72 3.55 -38.83
CA ASP A 469 5.18 4.81 -38.24
C ASP A 469 6.48 4.70 -37.43
N LYS A 470 6.95 3.48 -37.17
CA LYS A 470 8.25 3.20 -36.54
C LYS A 470 9.29 2.71 -37.54
N GLY A 471 8.91 2.57 -38.81
CA GLY A 471 9.77 2.08 -39.88
C GLY A 471 9.79 0.55 -40.05
N VAL A 472 8.97 -0.18 -39.28
CA VAL A 472 8.91 -1.65 -39.35
C VAL A 472 8.19 -2.05 -40.64
N LEU A 473 8.79 -2.97 -41.40
CA LEU A 473 8.24 -3.45 -42.65
C LEU A 473 6.99 -4.31 -42.44
N ALA A 474 5.93 -3.94 -43.17
CA ALA A 474 4.68 -4.68 -43.19
C ALA A 474 4.76 -5.95 -44.06
N THR A 475 3.90 -6.92 -43.73
CA THR A 475 3.68 -8.14 -44.54
C THR A 475 2.19 -8.45 -44.62
N GLY A 476 1.80 -9.27 -45.61
CA GLY A 476 0.41 -9.64 -45.87
C GLY A 476 -0.42 -8.51 -46.48
N TRP A 477 -1.74 -8.58 -46.27
CA TRP A 477 -2.68 -7.56 -46.73
C TRP A 477 -2.54 -6.27 -45.93
N ARG A 478 -2.36 -5.15 -46.63
CA ARG A 478 -2.27 -3.81 -46.03
C ARG A 478 -3.20 -2.85 -46.75
N LEU A 479 -4.07 -2.18 -46.00
CA LEU A 479 -4.89 -1.08 -46.50
C LEU A 479 -4.07 0.21 -46.38
N VAL A 480 -3.81 0.86 -47.52
CA VAL A 480 -3.10 2.13 -47.60
C VAL A 480 -3.91 3.06 -48.48
N ASP A 481 -4.25 4.24 -47.98
CA ASP A 481 -5.01 5.27 -48.70
C ASP A 481 -6.28 4.75 -49.42
N GLY A 482 -7.01 3.84 -48.76
CA GLY A 482 -8.25 3.26 -49.26
C GLY A 482 -8.09 2.12 -50.27
N SER A 483 -6.87 1.72 -50.60
CA SER A 483 -6.60 0.58 -51.49
C SER A 483 -5.87 -0.55 -50.75
N TRP A 484 -6.20 -1.80 -51.07
CA TRP A 484 -5.53 -2.98 -50.52
C TRP A 484 -4.27 -3.34 -51.32
N TYR A 485 -3.20 -3.66 -50.61
CA TYR A 485 -1.92 -4.10 -51.17
C TYR A 485 -1.51 -5.40 -50.50
N TRP A 486 -0.70 -6.21 -51.20
CA TRP A 486 -0.11 -7.41 -50.62
C TRP A 486 1.41 -7.28 -50.56
N LEU A 487 1.96 -7.41 -49.36
CA LEU A 487 3.39 -7.42 -49.09
C LEU A 487 3.81 -8.87 -48.82
N ASP A 488 4.69 -9.43 -49.64
CA ASP A 488 5.10 -10.83 -49.54
C ASP A 488 5.79 -11.12 -48.18
N PRO A 489 5.32 -12.09 -47.38
CA PRO A 489 5.89 -12.34 -46.06
C PRO A 489 7.34 -12.84 -46.04
N SER A 490 7.85 -13.35 -47.16
CA SER A 490 9.23 -13.87 -47.24
C SER A 490 10.23 -12.80 -47.66
N SER A 491 9.81 -11.87 -48.51
CA SER A 491 10.67 -10.87 -49.13
C SER A 491 10.33 -9.43 -48.74
N PHE A 492 9.18 -9.20 -48.10
CA PHE A 492 8.59 -7.90 -47.75
C PHE A 492 8.21 -7.03 -48.97
N ARG A 493 8.37 -7.55 -50.18
CA ARG A 493 8.11 -6.85 -51.43
C ARG A 493 6.62 -6.80 -51.72
N MET A 494 6.16 -5.66 -52.19
CA MET A 494 4.82 -5.51 -52.74
C MET A 494 4.65 -6.37 -53.98
N LYS A 495 3.60 -7.19 -54.00
CA LYS A 495 3.25 -8.04 -55.14
C LYS A 495 2.43 -7.26 -56.17
N ARG A 496 2.58 -7.63 -57.44
CA ARG A 496 1.77 -7.20 -58.59
C ARG A 496 1.25 -8.42 -59.36
N GLY A 497 0.20 -8.25 -60.14
CA GLY A 497 -0.46 -9.30 -60.90
C GLY A 497 -1.29 -10.27 -60.04
N TRP A 498 -1.39 -11.51 -60.50
CA TRP A 498 -2.19 -12.54 -59.84
C TRP A 498 -1.64 -12.93 -58.46
N LEU A 499 -2.51 -12.90 -57.45
CA LEU A 499 -2.25 -13.39 -56.10
C LEU A 499 -3.24 -14.48 -55.75
N TYR A 500 -2.74 -15.65 -55.34
CA TYR A 500 -3.56 -16.68 -54.73
C TYR A 500 -3.38 -16.66 -53.21
N GLN A 501 -4.46 -16.40 -52.48
CA GLN A 501 -4.44 -16.28 -51.03
C GLN A 501 -5.75 -16.84 -50.45
N SER A 502 -5.65 -17.68 -49.41
CA SER A 502 -6.80 -18.29 -48.72
C SER A 502 -7.84 -18.92 -49.65
N GLY A 503 -7.41 -19.59 -50.72
CA GLY A 503 -8.33 -20.30 -51.63
C GLY A 503 -8.95 -19.44 -52.73
N ALA A 504 -8.61 -18.15 -52.79
CA ALA A 504 -9.14 -17.19 -53.77
C ALA A 504 -8.03 -16.55 -54.58
N TRP A 505 -8.36 -16.17 -55.82
CA TRP A 505 -7.49 -15.38 -56.68
C TRP A 505 -7.88 -13.91 -56.59
N TYR A 506 -6.86 -13.04 -56.58
CA TYR A 506 -6.96 -11.59 -56.59
C TYR A 506 -6.07 -11.05 -57.69
N TRP A 507 -6.36 -9.85 -58.17
CA TRP A 507 -5.52 -9.14 -59.12
C TRP A 507 -5.00 -7.85 -58.50
N LEU A 508 -3.69 -7.72 -58.42
CA LEU A 508 -2.98 -6.52 -57.99
C LEU A 508 -2.51 -5.78 -59.24
N GLN A 509 -2.96 -4.54 -59.41
CA GLN A 509 -2.64 -3.72 -60.59
C GLN A 509 -1.14 -3.38 -60.63
N ASP A 510 -0.68 -2.70 -61.69
CA ASP A 510 0.73 -2.26 -61.80
C ASP A 510 1.17 -1.33 -60.67
N SER A 511 0.22 -0.55 -60.12
CA SER A 511 0.42 0.25 -58.91
C SER A 511 0.55 -0.59 -57.62
N GLY A 512 0.26 -1.88 -57.69
CA GLY A 512 0.15 -2.81 -56.55
C GLY A 512 -1.22 -2.83 -55.88
N ALA A 513 -2.10 -1.87 -56.18
CA ALA A 513 -3.43 -1.81 -55.60
C ALA A 513 -4.31 -2.95 -56.13
N MET A 514 -4.97 -3.65 -55.21
CA MET A 514 -5.95 -4.69 -55.53
C MET A 514 -7.11 -4.08 -56.31
N PHE A 515 -7.45 -4.68 -57.44
CA PHE A 515 -8.66 -4.35 -58.17
C PHE A 515 -9.87 -5.03 -57.52
N GLU A 516 -10.97 -4.29 -57.34
CA GLU A 516 -12.21 -4.80 -56.75
C GLU A 516 -13.44 -4.22 -57.42
N ASN A 517 -14.57 -4.89 -57.20
CA ASN A 517 -15.91 -4.42 -57.55
C ASN A 517 -16.10 -4.07 -59.04
N GLY A 518 -15.81 -5.01 -59.94
CA GLY A 518 -16.06 -4.76 -61.35
C GLY A 518 -15.38 -5.71 -62.32
N TRP A 519 -15.47 -5.34 -63.60
CA TRP A 519 -14.83 -6.02 -64.71
C TRP A 519 -13.50 -5.34 -65.07
N LEU A 520 -12.48 -6.15 -65.31
CA LEU A 520 -11.15 -5.70 -65.77
C LEU A 520 -10.65 -6.65 -66.85
N VAL A 521 -9.97 -6.13 -67.88
CA VAL A 521 -9.26 -6.98 -68.83
C VAL A 521 -7.90 -7.34 -68.24
N VAL A 522 -7.69 -8.63 -67.97
CA VAL A 522 -6.45 -9.20 -67.44
C VAL A 522 -5.95 -10.23 -68.44
N ASP A 523 -4.68 -10.11 -68.86
CA ASP A 523 -4.05 -11.02 -69.82
C ASP A 523 -4.85 -11.22 -71.14
N GLY A 524 -5.54 -10.17 -71.59
CA GLY A 524 -6.36 -10.18 -72.82
C GLY A 524 -7.75 -10.80 -72.67
N ALA A 525 -8.16 -11.20 -71.47
CA ALA A 525 -9.49 -11.73 -71.16
C ALA A 525 -10.21 -10.87 -70.10
N GLU A 526 -11.53 -10.73 -70.22
CA GLU A 526 -12.32 -10.04 -69.19
C GLU A 526 -12.48 -10.91 -67.94
N ALA A 527 -12.04 -10.39 -66.80
CA ALA A 527 -12.15 -10.97 -65.47
C ALA A 527 -13.08 -10.13 -64.59
N TYR A 528 -13.94 -10.77 -63.81
CA TYR A 528 -14.78 -10.10 -62.82
C TYR A 528 -14.23 -10.29 -61.42
N PHE A 529 -14.20 -9.22 -60.64
CA PHE A 529 -13.76 -9.19 -59.26
C PHE A 529 -14.91 -8.71 -58.37
N SER A 530 -15.15 -9.44 -57.28
CA SER A 530 -16.19 -9.10 -56.30
C SER A 530 -15.84 -7.83 -55.52
N LYS A 531 -16.75 -7.36 -54.65
CA LYS A 531 -16.50 -6.21 -53.77
C LYS A 531 -15.33 -6.42 -52.79
N SER A 532 -14.90 -7.66 -52.57
CA SER A 532 -13.71 -7.99 -51.77
C SER A 532 -12.47 -8.28 -52.61
N GLY A 533 -12.51 -8.00 -53.93
CA GLY A 533 -11.41 -8.24 -54.85
C GLY A 533 -11.22 -9.71 -55.27
N VAL A 534 -12.13 -10.61 -54.88
CA VAL A 534 -12.05 -12.02 -55.27
C VAL A 534 -12.46 -12.20 -56.72
N TRP A 535 -11.57 -12.80 -57.50
CA TRP A 535 -11.83 -13.20 -58.87
C TRP A 535 -12.91 -14.29 -58.92
N VAL A 536 -13.95 -14.03 -59.71
CA VAL A 536 -15.02 -14.99 -59.98
C VAL A 536 -14.86 -15.50 -61.41
N ASN A 537 -14.62 -16.80 -61.57
CA ASN A 537 -14.53 -17.41 -62.90
C ASN A 537 -15.88 -17.27 -63.64
N PRO A 538 -15.94 -16.54 -64.78
CA PRO A 538 -17.18 -16.29 -65.50
C PRO A 538 -17.45 -17.31 -66.63
N SER A 539 -16.66 -18.39 -66.71
CA SER A 539 -16.79 -19.40 -67.76
C SER A 539 -18.00 -20.31 -67.55
N GLY A 540 -18.55 -20.86 -68.63
CA GLY A 540 -19.71 -21.77 -68.62
C GLY A 540 -20.98 -21.14 -69.20
N SER A 541 -21.98 -21.97 -69.50
CA SER A 541 -23.28 -21.52 -70.01
C SER A 541 -24.42 -22.44 -69.59
N VAL A 542 -25.56 -21.86 -69.26
CA VAL A 542 -26.81 -22.58 -68.93
C VAL A 542 -27.94 -21.97 -69.77
N LEU A 543 -28.74 -22.81 -70.43
CA LEU A 543 -29.85 -22.38 -71.30
C LEU A 543 -29.44 -21.38 -72.41
N GLY A 544 -28.25 -21.54 -72.97
CA GLY A 544 -27.70 -20.64 -74.00
C GLY A 544 -27.18 -19.29 -73.47
N VAL A 545 -27.27 -19.05 -72.15
CA VAL A 545 -26.75 -17.85 -71.49
C VAL A 545 -25.36 -18.15 -70.94
N SER A 546 -24.38 -17.33 -71.30
CA SER A 546 -23.05 -17.44 -70.67
C SER A 546 -23.12 -16.97 -69.22
N ARG A 547 -22.39 -17.64 -68.32
CA ARG A 547 -22.31 -17.23 -66.90
C ARG A 547 -21.85 -15.78 -66.78
N ARG A 548 -20.93 -15.34 -67.66
CA ARG A 548 -20.50 -13.94 -67.78
C ARG A 548 -21.68 -12.97 -67.92
N ASP A 549 -22.56 -13.22 -68.90
CA ASP A 549 -23.65 -12.30 -69.22
C ASP A 549 -24.72 -12.31 -68.12
N LEU A 550 -24.97 -13.47 -67.53
CA LEU A 550 -25.84 -13.59 -66.34
C LEU A 550 -25.28 -12.81 -65.15
N LEU A 551 -23.99 -12.97 -64.86
CA LEU A 551 -23.33 -12.25 -63.76
C LEU A 551 -23.38 -10.75 -63.98
N ARG A 552 -23.11 -10.26 -65.20
CA ARG A 552 -23.22 -8.84 -65.56
C ARG A 552 -24.61 -8.29 -65.27
N TRP A 553 -25.64 -9.01 -65.69
CA TRP A 553 -27.02 -8.59 -65.50
C TRP A 553 -27.43 -8.56 -64.03
N LEU A 554 -27.10 -9.62 -63.29
CA LEU A 554 -27.40 -9.67 -61.86
C LEU A 554 -26.65 -8.57 -61.11
N THR A 555 -25.36 -8.37 -61.38
CA THR A 555 -24.57 -7.33 -60.68
C THR A 555 -25.01 -5.91 -61.05
N SER A 556 -25.47 -5.65 -62.28
CA SER A 556 -26.03 -4.33 -62.64
C SER A 556 -27.32 -3.99 -61.89
N HIS A 557 -28.00 -4.99 -61.33
CA HIS A 557 -29.21 -4.84 -60.53
C HIS A 557 -29.02 -5.21 -59.05
N GLU A 558 -27.77 -5.40 -58.60
CA GLU A 558 -27.47 -5.82 -57.22
C GLU A 558 -27.95 -4.78 -56.22
N ASP A 559 -27.73 -3.49 -56.52
CA ASP A 559 -27.93 -2.36 -55.62
C ASP A 559 -29.05 -1.40 -56.06
N ASP A 560 -29.91 -1.82 -56.99
CA ASP A 560 -31.06 -1.03 -57.45
C ASP A 560 -32.42 -1.63 -57.05
N GLY A 561 -33.49 -0.94 -57.45
CA GLY A 561 -34.87 -1.35 -57.19
C GLY A 561 -35.44 -2.33 -58.21
N TYR A 562 -34.65 -2.85 -59.16
CA TYR A 562 -35.17 -3.69 -60.24
C TYR A 562 -35.76 -4.97 -59.68
N TYR A 563 -34.98 -5.73 -58.90
CA TYR A 563 -35.47 -6.91 -58.20
C TYR A 563 -35.86 -6.61 -56.75
N ARG A 564 -35.08 -5.79 -56.02
CA ARG A 564 -35.25 -5.60 -54.58
C ARG A 564 -36.66 -5.13 -54.21
N GLY A 565 -37.26 -5.79 -53.22
CA GLY A 565 -38.60 -5.46 -52.74
C GLY A 565 -39.74 -5.91 -53.65
N THR A 566 -39.47 -6.65 -54.73
CA THR A 566 -40.53 -7.26 -55.54
C THR A 566 -41.36 -8.20 -54.67
N ARG A 567 -42.67 -8.01 -54.69
CA ARG A 567 -43.62 -8.80 -53.89
C ARG A 567 -43.51 -10.30 -54.18
N TYR A 568 -43.50 -11.10 -53.12
CA TYR A 568 -43.57 -12.56 -53.23
C TYR A 568 -44.95 -13.07 -53.63
N ASP A 569 -44.97 -14.04 -54.54
CA ASP A 569 -46.21 -14.60 -55.08
C ASP A 569 -46.18 -16.13 -55.11
N SER A 570 -46.99 -16.77 -54.26
CA SER A 570 -47.05 -18.24 -54.11
C SER A 570 -47.94 -18.94 -55.14
N ARG A 571 -48.60 -18.20 -56.05
CA ARG A 571 -49.57 -18.77 -57.00
C ARG A 571 -48.95 -19.69 -58.07
N LEU A 572 -47.62 -19.74 -58.17
CA LEU A 572 -46.85 -20.58 -59.10
C LEU A 572 -47.37 -20.51 -60.55
N ASN A 573 -47.72 -19.31 -61.01
CA ASN A 573 -48.31 -19.04 -62.33
C ASN A 573 -47.41 -18.13 -63.17
N ILE A 574 -47.23 -18.45 -64.46
CA ILE A 574 -46.39 -17.72 -65.41
C ILE A 574 -46.82 -16.27 -65.58
N ASP A 575 -48.11 -16.03 -65.44
CA ASP A 575 -48.71 -14.72 -65.58
C ASP A 575 -48.44 -13.83 -64.37
N THR A 576 -47.98 -14.37 -63.23
CA THR A 576 -47.85 -13.61 -61.99
C THR A 576 -46.49 -13.69 -61.31
N CYS A 577 -45.66 -14.69 -61.61
CA CYS A 577 -44.45 -14.98 -60.83
C CYS A 577 -43.13 -14.60 -61.53
N MET A 578 -43.17 -13.87 -62.64
CA MET A 578 -42.00 -13.49 -63.46
C MET A 578 -41.79 -11.99 -63.59
N PHE A 579 -42.46 -11.16 -62.79
CA PHE A 579 -42.54 -9.73 -63.05
C PHE A 579 -41.90 -8.95 -61.90
N PRO A 580 -40.61 -8.59 -62.00
CA PRO A 580 -39.93 -7.77 -60.99
C PRO A 580 -40.43 -6.32 -61.00
N ASN A 581 -40.16 -5.57 -59.94
CA ASN A 581 -40.51 -4.14 -59.84
C ASN A 581 -39.97 -3.32 -61.02
N GLY A 582 -38.76 -3.62 -61.49
CA GLY A 582 -38.14 -2.95 -62.63
C GLY A 582 -38.66 -3.39 -64.01
N SER A 583 -39.50 -4.43 -64.08
CA SER A 583 -40.12 -4.90 -65.32
C SER A 583 -41.52 -5.46 -65.03
N PRO A 584 -42.48 -4.60 -64.66
CA PRO A 584 -43.83 -5.02 -64.34
C PRO A 584 -44.54 -5.55 -65.59
N ARG A 585 -45.57 -6.37 -65.37
CA ARG A 585 -46.46 -6.80 -66.45
C ARG A 585 -47.20 -5.59 -67.05
N TRP A 586 -47.74 -5.76 -68.25
CA TRP A 586 -48.47 -4.70 -68.98
C TRP A 586 -49.62 -4.03 -68.20
N ASP A 587 -50.19 -4.69 -67.18
CA ASP A 587 -51.23 -4.16 -66.30
C ASP A 587 -50.70 -3.59 -64.97
N GLY A 588 -49.38 -3.45 -64.83
CA GLY A 588 -48.71 -2.97 -63.63
C GLY A 588 -48.49 -4.04 -62.56
N LEU A 589 -48.85 -5.30 -62.81
CA LEU A 589 -48.63 -6.38 -61.84
C LEU A 589 -47.12 -6.66 -61.65
N THR A 590 -46.70 -6.67 -60.39
CA THR A 590 -45.39 -7.16 -59.94
C THR A 590 -45.59 -8.37 -59.04
N GLY A 591 -44.79 -9.41 -59.24
CA GLY A 591 -44.87 -10.64 -58.47
C GLY A 591 -43.78 -11.62 -58.87
N MET A 592 -43.11 -12.20 -57.87
CA MET A 592 -42.07 -13.19 -58.10
C MET A 592 -42.02 -14.24 -56.99
N ASN A 593 -41.91 -15.51 -57.38
CA ASN A 593 -41.46 -16.56 -56.48
C ASN A 593 -39.97 -16.87 -56.70
N CYS A 594 -39.44 -17.84 -55.96
CA CYS A 594 -38.03 -18.23 -56.02
C CYS A 594 -37.59 -18.70 -57.43
N GLY A 595 -38.34 -19.63 -58.05
CA GLY A 595 -38.04 -20.12 -59.39
C GLY A 595 -38.30 -19.10 -60.50
N GLY A 596 -39.27 -18.21 -60.30
CA GLY A 596 -39.58 -17.09 -61.20
C GLY A 596 -38.50 -16.01 -61.18
N PHE A 597 -37.87 -15.76 -60.04
CA PHE A 597 -36.67 -14.89 -59.98
C PHE A 597 -35.53 -15.43 -60.83
N VAL A 598 -35.16 -16.70 -60.63
CA VAL A 598 -34.11 -17.36 -61.42
C VAL A 598 -34.46 -17.36 -62.90
N SER A 599 -35.69 -17.73 -63.24
CA SER A 599 -36.19 -17.75 -64.62
C SER A 599 -36.16 -16.38 -65.27
N HIS A 600 -36.57 -15.33 -64.58
CA HIS A 600 -36.55 -13.98 -65.12
C HIS A 600 -35.12 -13.51 -65.37
N ALA A 601 -34.20 -13.78 -64.46
CA ALA A 601 -32.78 -13.45 -64.63
C ALA A 601 -32.22 -14.10 -65.90
N TYR A 602 -32.41 -15.40 -66.09
CA TYR A 602 -31.96 -16.11 -67.30
C TYR A 602 -32.66 -15.60 -68.58
N ARG A 603 -33.98 -15.37 -68.54
CA ARG A 603 -34.73 -14.87 -69.69
C ARG A 603 -34.32 -13.45 -70.10
N SER A 604 -34.00 -12.60 -69.13
CA SER A 604 -33.64 -11.19 -69.37
C SER A 604 -32.34 -11.04 -70.15
N VAL A 605 -31.46 -12.05 -70.10
CA VAL A 605 -30.22 -12.12 -70.86
C VAL A 605 -30.29 -13.07 -72.05
N GLY A 606 -31.50 -13.40 -72.52
CA GLY A 606 -31.73 -14.16 -73.75
C GLY A 606 -31.78 -15.69 -73.58
N GLY A 607 -31.87 -16.21 -72.36
CA GLY A 607 -31.94 -17.65 -72.11
C GLY A 607 -33.25 -18.28 -72.54
N ASP A 608 -33.15 -19.46 -73.16
CA ASP A 608 -34.30 -20.27 -73.54
C ASP A 608 -34.75 -21.15 -72.37
N LEU A 609 -35.86 -20.79 -71.74
CA LEU A 609 -36.43 -21.55 -70.61
C LEU A 609 -37.24 -22.78 -71.04
N SER A 610 -37.48 -22.97 -72.34
CA SER A 610 -38.28 -24.09 -72.86
C SER A 610 -37.81 -25.47 -72.37
N PRO A 611 -36.49 -25.76 -72.23
CA PRO A 611 -36.01 -27.07 -71.75
C PRO A 611 -36.41 -27.39 -70.30
N ILE A 612 -36.60 -26.36 -69.46
CA ILE A 612 -37.00 -26.55 -68.05
C ILE A 612 -38.51 -26.86 -67.92
N ALA A 613 -39.30 -26.56 -68.95
CA ALA A 613 -40.72 -26.86 -68.99
C ALA A 613 -41.05 -28.27 -69.55
N ILE A 614 -40.05 -29.08 -69.90
CA ILE A 614 -40.18 -30.45 -70.44
C ILE A 614 -40.35 -31.47 -69.29
N GLU A 615 -40.85 -32.68 -69.61
CA GLU A 615 -40.82 -33.84 -68.72
C GLU A 615 -39.37 -34.19 -68.35
N GLN A 616 -39.03 -34.05 -67.07
CA GLN A 616 -37.73 -34.33 -66.49
C GLN A 616 -37.82 -35.55 -65.59
N ASN A 617 -36.86 -36.46 -65.70
CA ASN A 617 -36.89 -37.73 -64.96
C ASN A 617 -36.74 -37.52 -63.45
N HIS A 618 -36.19 -36.37 -63.04
CA HIS A 618 -35.86 -36.06 -61.65
C HIS A 618 -36.76 -34.96 -61.04
N SER A 619 -37.90 -34.66 -61.67
CA SER A 619 -38.91 -33.74 -61.13
C SER A 619 -40.19 -34.49 -60.71
N PRO A 620 -40.78 -34.20 -59.54
CA PRO A 620 -41.91 -34.96 -59.00
C PRO A 620 -43.26 -34.65 -59.67
N TRP A 621 -43.31 -33.69 -60.60
CA TRP A 621 -44.50 -33.34 -61.37
C TRP A 621 -44.29 -33.56 -62.86
N SER A 622 -45.37 -33.80 -63.61
CA SER A 622 -45.40 -33.81 -65.08
C SER A 622 -45.45 -32.38 -65.66
N GLY A 623 -44.99 -32.18 -66.89
CA GLY A 623 -44.75 -30.88 -67.56
C GLY A 623 -46.02 -30.06 -67.86
N GLY A 624 -45.88 -28.73 -68.03
CA GLY A 624 -46.97 -27.78 -68.33
C GLY A 624 -47.00 -26.52 -67.43
N PRO A 625 -47.82 -25.47 -67.74
CA PRO A 625 -47.83 -24.23 -66.96
C PRO A 625 -48.42 -24.43 -65.55
N GLY A 626 -47.62 -24.10 -64.53
CA GLY A 626 -47.97 -24.19 -63.10
C GLY A 626 -47.61 -25.53 -62.44
N ARG A 627 -46.93 -25.48 -61.28
CA ARG A 627 -46.29 -26.58 -60.51
C ARG A 627 -45.54 -27.67 -61.31
N GLY A 628 -45.28 -27.47 -62.60
CA GLY A 628 -44.37 -28.29 -63.41
C GLY A 628 -43.63 -27.52 -64.51
N SER A 629 -43.51 -26.18 -64.40
CA SER A 629 -42.78 -25.33 -65.36
C SER A 629 -41.54 -24.67 -64.73
N TYR A 630 -40.81 -23.81 -65.46
CA TYR A 630 -39.59 -23.12 -65.02
C TYR A 630 -39.76 -22.20 -63.80
N LEU A 631 -40.99 -21.88 -63.40
CA LEU A 631 -41.28 -21.14 -62.18
C LEU A 631 -41.10 -21.98 -60.90
N ASN A 632 -40.99 -23.30 -61.04
CA ASN A 632 -40.83 -24.23 -59.94
C ASN A 632 -39.34 -24.57 -59.76
N ALA A 633 -38.81 -24.38 -58.55
CA ALA A 633 -37.41 -24.63 -58.23
C ALA A 633 -36.97 -26.09 -58.48
N TYR A 634 -37.86 -27.07 -58.27
CA TYR A 634 -37.58 -28.47 -58.57
C TYR A 634 -37.34 -28.74 -60.06
N ARG A 635 -37.90 -27.94 -60.96
CA ARG A 635 -37.64 -28.07 -62.40
C ARG A 635 -36.25 -27.58 -62.79
N TRP A 636 -35.75 -26.58 -62.08
CA TRP A 636 -34.36 -26.16 -62.22
C TRP A 636 -33.40 -27.24 -61.72
N TYR A 637 -33.73 -27.87 -60.59
CA TYR A 637 -32.96 -29.00 -60.07
C TYR A 637 -33.01 -30.23 -60.99
N GLY A 638 -34.21 -30.62 -61.44
CA GLY A 638 -34.40 -31.74 -62.37
C GLY A 638 -33.69 -31.51 -63.70
N TYR A 639 -33.80 -30.30 -64.27
CA TYR A 639 -33.04 -29.91 -65.45
C TYR A 639 -31.54 -30.07 -65.23
N ALA A 640 -31.02 -29.56 -64.11
CA ALA A 640 -29.60 -29.61 -63.82
C ALA A 640 -29.08 -31.05 -63.76
N ILE A 641 -29.86 -31.99 -63.20
CA ILE A 641 -29.48 -33.42 -63.21
C ILE A 641 -29.51 -33.97 -64.63
N ASP A 642 -30.62 -33.75 -65.35
CA ASP A 642 -30.83 -34.30 -66.69
C ASP A 642 -29.85 -33.72 -67.72
N SER A 643 -29.37 -32.50 -67.51
CA SER A 643 -28.36 -31.82 -68.34
C SER A 643 -26.92 -32.10 -67.90
N HIS A 644 -26.71 -32.98 -66.91
CA HIS A 644 -25.39 -33.30 -66.34
C HIS A 644 -24.61 -32.10 -65.78
N ALA A 645 -25.31 -31.13 -65.17
CA ALA A 645 -24.66 -30.04 -64.46
C ALA A 645 -23.87 -30.55 -63.24
N ASN A 646 -22.91 -29.77 -62.75
CA ASN A 646 -22.12 -30.14 -61.59
C ASN A 646 -22.90 -29.82 -60.31
N ILE A 647 -23.54 -30.85 -59.74
CA ILE A 647 -24.37 -30.73 -58.54
C ILE A 647 -23.64 -31.34 -57.35
N THR A 648 -23.46 -30.55 -56.29
CA THR A 648 -22.91 -31.00 -55.01
C THR A 648 -23.96 -30.90 -53.91
N SER A 649 -24.17 -31.97 -53.15
CA SER A 649 -25.17 -32.04 -52.08
C SER A 649 -24.56 -31.87 -50.70
N PHE A 650 -25.23 -31.13 -49.81
CA PHE A 650 -24.82 -30.87 -48.44
C PHE A 650 -25.98 -31.13 -47.47
N ASN A 651 -25.65 -31.48 -46.22
CA ASN A 651 -26.65 -31.69 -45.16
C ASN A 651 -27.12 -30.38 -44.52
N SER A 652 -26.34 -29.30 -44.64
CA SER A 652 -26.68 -27.99 -44.10
C SER A 652 -26.07 -26.85 -44.90
N VAL A 653 -26.60 -25.64 -44.69
CA VAL A 653 -26.00 -24.38 -45.18
C VAL A 653 -24.57 -24.22 -44.68
N GLU A 654 -24.32 -24.57 -43.43
CA GLU A 654 -22.99 -24.44 -42.83
C GLU A 654 -21.96 -25.36 -43.51
N GLU A 655 -22.36 -26.58 -43.87
CA GLU A 655 -21.51 -27.50 -44.63
C GLU A 655 -21.20 -26.96 -46.04
N LEU A 656 -22.21 -26.39 -46.72
CA LEU A 656 -22.02 -25.71 -48.01
C LEU A 656 -21.00 -24.56 -47.89
N LEU A 657 -21.14 -23.66 -46.91
CA LEU A 657 -20.22 -22.54 -46.71
C LEU A 657 -18.81 -23.00 -46.33
N ARG A 658 -18.68 -24.01 -45.46
CA ARG A 658 -17.39 -24.60 -45.08
C ARG A 658 -16.70 -25.35 -46.22
N SER A 659 -17.45 -25.84 -47.21
CA SER A 659 -16.87 -26.56 -48.36
C SER A 659 -15.96 -25.70 -49.22
N GLY A 660 -16.14 -24.38 -49.19
CA GLY A 660 -15.40 -23.45 -50.04
C GLY A 660 -15.78 -23.50 -51.53
N LEU A 661 -16.79 -24.28 -51.92
CA LEU A 661 -17.11 -24.57 -53.32
C LEU A 661 -18.02 -23.53 -54.00
N ALA A 662 -18.84 -22.81 -53.24
CA ALA A 662 -19.84 -21.88 -53.75
C ALA A 662 -19.20 -20.60 -54.31
N ARG A 663 -19.69 -20.14 -55.45
CA ARG A 663 -19.22 -18.92 -56.13
C ARG A 663 -20.39 -17.98 -56.38
N LYS A 664 -20.16 -16.66 -56.28
CA LYS A 664 -21.19 -15.65 -56.61
C LYS A 664 -21.82 -15.98 -57.97
N GLY A 665 -23.15 -16.07 -58.01
CA GLY A 665 -23.96 -16.44 -59.16
C GLY A 665 -24.24 -17.94 -59.33
N ASP A 666 -23.71 -18.84 -58.49
CA ASP A 666 -24.10 -20.25 -58.48
C ASP A 666 -25.56 -20.41 -58.04
N LEU A 667 -26.26 -21.42 -58.55
CA LEU A 667 -27.61 -21.70 -58.07
C LEU A 667 -27.55 -22.55 -56.81
N VAL A 668 -28.33 -22.17 -55.79
CA VAL A 668 -28.51 -22.98 -54.57
C VAL A 668 -29.97 -23.38 -54.48
N PHE A 669 -30.20 -24.70 -54.40
CA PHE A 669 -31.52 -25.30 -54.30
C PHE A 669 -31.68 -25.99 -52.94
N PHE A 670 -32.73 -25.62 -52.22
CA PHE A 670 -33.17 -26.26 -50.98
C PHE A 670 -34.24 -27.30 -51.31
N ASN A 671 -33.89 -28.56 -51.11
CA ASN A 671 -34.79 -29.69 -51.33
C ASN A 671 -35.59 -29.98 -50.05
N PRO A 672 -36.93 -29.90 -50.04
CA PRO A 672 -37.73 -30.24 -48.87
C PRO A 672 -37.66 -31.71 -48.44
N TYR A 673 -38.23 -32.05 -47.27
CA TYR A 673 -38.42 -33.43 -46.84
C TYR A 673 -39.47 -34.17 -47.67
N ASN A 674 -40.60 -33.53 -47.97
CA ASN A 674 -41.63 -34.08 -48.84
C ASN A 674 -41.94 -33.14 -50.02
N PRO A 675 -41.49 -33.45 -51.26
CA PRO A 675 -41.71 -32.61 -52.43
C PRO A 675 -43.19 -32.33 -52.74
N TYR A 676 -44.11 -33.16 -52.27
CA TYR A 676 -45.54 -33.02 -52.55
C TYR A 676 -46.28 -32.12 -51.56
N VAL A 677 -45.68 -31.84 -50.40
CA VAL A 677 -46.34 -31.15 -49.27
C VAL A 677 -45.56 -29.91 -48.84
N ASP A 678 -44.23 -29.96 -48.84
CA ASP A 678 -43.35 -28.89 -48.40
C ASP A 678 -42.88 -28.03 -49.59
N ASP A 679 -42.64 -26.74 -49.34
CA ASP A 679 -42.18 -25.81 -50.38
C ASP A 679 -40.67 -25.91 -50.60
N CYS A 680 -40.26 -25.86 -51.87
CA CYS A 680 -38.85 -25.86 -52.27
C CYS A 680 -38.37 -24.45 -52.54
N HIS A 681 -37.06 -24.22 -52.40
CA HIS A 681 -36.51 -22.87 -52.52
C HIS A 681 -35.25 -22.81 -53.37
N ILE A 682 -35.12 -21.77 -54.19
CA ILE A 682 -33.97 -21.58 -55.10
C ILE A 682 -33.59 -20.10 -55.22
N GLY A 683 -32.33 -19.85 -55.52
CA GLY A 683 -31.79 -18.52 -55.78
C GLY A 683 -30.32 -18.61 -56.17
N PHE A 684 -29.67 -17.46 -56.22
CA PHE A 684 -28.24 -17.36 -56.52
C PHE A 684 -27.43 -17.19 -55.23
N PHE A 685 -26.40 -18.01 -55.02
CA PHE A 685 -25.37 -17.71 -54.03
C PHE A 685 -24.75 -16.36 -54.35
N TRP A 686 -24.64 -15.48 -53.36
CA TRP A 686 -24.24 -14.09 -53.56
C TRP A 686 -23.11 -13.61 -52.65
N GLY A 687 -22.44 -14.54 -51.96
CA GLY A 687 -21.23 -14.25 -51.19
C GLY A 687 -20.08 -13.79 -52.09
N ASN A 688 -19.33 -12.78 -51.66
CA ASN A 688 -18.11 -12.35 -52.34
C ASN A 688 -16.98 -13.39 -52.15
N THR A 689 -17.04 -14.15 -51.06
CA THR A 689 -16.25 -15.35 -50.80
C THR A 689 -17.19 -16.55 -50.61
N SER A 690 -16.66 -17.77 -50.74
CA SER A 690 -17.45 -19.00 -50.64
C SER A 690 -17.99 -19.29 -49.22
N SER A 691 -17.45 -18.61 -48.19
CA SER A 691 -17.87 -18.74 -46.80
C SER A 691 -18.89 -17.70 -46.35
N GLU A 692 -19.13 -16.66 -47.15
CA GLU A 692 -20.13 -15.62 -46.85
C GLU A 692 -21.55 -16.15 -47.03
N ASN A 693 -22.36 -16.04 -45.97
CA ASN A 693 -23.75 -16.44 -45.98
C ASN A 693 -24.64 -15.38 -46.66
N LEU A 694 -24.47 -15.21 -47.97
CA LEU A 694 -25.27 -14.30 -48.79
C LEU A 694 -25.95 -15.06 -49.93
N PHE A 695 -27.24 -14.85 -50.06
CA PHE A 695 -28.14 -15.52 -50.99
C PHE A 695 -29.09 -14.50 -51.58
N TRP A 696 -29.14 -14.43 -52.91
CA TRP A 696 -30.11 -13.60 -53.61
C TRP A 696 -31.29 -14.48 -54.04
N HIS A 697 -32.46 -14.21 -53.49
CA HIS A 697 -33.65 -15.01 -53.73
C HIS A 697 -34.94 -14.21 -53.55
N SER A 698 -36.07 -14.79 -53.95
CA SER A 698 -37.41 -14.31 -53.61
C SER A 698 -38.06 -15.25 -52.61
N ASP A 699 -38.41 -14.76 -51.43
CA ASP A 699 -39.11 -15.52 -50.37
C ASP A 699 -40.29 -14.73 -49.81
N GLY A 700 -40.94 -15.19 -48.73
CA GLY A 700 -42.10 -14.52 -48.14
C GLY A 700 -41.95 -13.04 -47.76
N PHE A 701 -40.74 -12.48 -47.79
CA PHE A 701 -40.46 -11.05 -47.57
C PHE A 701 -40.20 -10.28 -48.88
N GLY A 702 -40.38 -10.92 -50.03
CA GLY A 702 -40.06 -10.38 -51.36
C GLY A 702 -38.66 -10.75 -51.83
N ASN A 703 -38.24 -10.20 -52.97
CA ASN A 703 -36.90 -10.42 -53.49
C ASN A 703 -35.84 -9.58 -52.77
N ARG A 704 -34.79 -10.24 -52.28
CA ARG A 704 -33.74 -9.64 -51.45
C ARG A 704 -32.44 -10.45 -51.48
N ILE A 705 -31.36 -9.81 -51.03
CA ILE A 705 -30.11 -10.48 -50.68
C ILE A 705 -30.10 -10.64 -49.15
N SER A 706 -30.13 -11.88 -48.68
CA SER A 706 -30.13 -12.24 -47.25
C SER A 706 -29.38 -13.55 -47.02
N GLY A 707 -29.39 -14.08 -45.80
CA GLY A 707 -28.80 -15.39 -45.52
C GLY A 707 -29.54 -16.54 -46.23
N LEU A 708 -28.78 -17.60 -46.54
CA LEU A 708 -29.27 -18.90 -47.01
C LEU A 708 -30.28 -19.47 -45.99
N THR A 709 -31.57 -19.33 -46.25
CA THR A 709 -32.65 -19.79 -45.37
C THR A 709 -33.79 -20.43 -46.16
N SER A 710 -34.28 -21.56 -45.68
CA SER A 710 -35.50 -22.22 -46.16
C SER A 710 -36.09 -23.05 -45.02
N PRO A 711 -37.40 -22.97 -44.73
CA PRO A 711 -38.03 -23.87 -43.74
C PRO A 711 -38.03 -25.32 -44.24
N GLY A 712 -37.76 -26.29 -43.36
CA GLY A 712 -38.07 -27.70 -43.62
C GLY A 712 -37.31 -28.39 -44.76
N TYR A 713 -36.11 -27.95 -45.11
CA TYR A 713 -35.29 -28.64 -46.12
C TYR A 713 -34.61 -29.90 -45.57
N SER A 714 -34.48 -30.92 -46.42
CA SER A 714 -33.73 -32.16 -46.16
C SER A 714 -32.27 -32.08 -46.61
N LYS A 715 -32.00 -31.35 -47.71
CA LYS A 715 -30.67 -31.17 -48.31
C LYS A 715 -30.54 -29.78 -48.96
N VAL A 716 -29.29 -29.31 -49.06
CA VAL A 716 -28.91 -28.13 -49.83
C VAL A 716 -28.07 -28.59 -51.03
N TYR A 717 -28.46 -28.20 -52.24
CA TYR A 717 -27.74 -28.53 -53.47
C TYR A 717 -27.13 -27.26 -54.06
N LEU A 718 -25.82 -27.29 -54.30
CA LEU A 718 -25.11 -26.29 -55.10
C LEU A 718 -25.07 -26.79 -56.54
N ILE A 719 -25.62 -26.00 -57.46
CA ILE A 719 -25.73 -26.32 -58.89
C ILE A 719 -24.81 -25.38 -59.68
N ARG A 720 -23.88 -25.96 -60.46
CA ARG A 720 -22.84 -25.23 -61.21
C ARG A 720 -22.71 -25.67 -62.66
#